data_AF-A0A3S4K8C4-F1
#
_entry.id   AF-A0A3S4K8C4-F1
#
_cell.length_a   1.000
_cell.length_b   1.000
_cell.length_c   1.000
_cell.angle_alpha   90.00
_cell.angle_beta   90.00
_cell.angle_gamma   90.00
#
_symmetry.space_group_name_H-M   'P 1'
#
loop_
_entity.id
_entity.type
_entity.pdbx_description
1 polymer ?
#
loop_
_entity_poly.entity_id
_entity_poly.type
_entity_poly.pdbx_seq_one_letter_code
_entity_poly.pdbx_strand_id
1 'polypeptide(L)'
;MSYDFSTLAPADFEDLARELIGQELGLRFEAFAAGPDNGIDGRHSKGPDATILQAKHMRGSTLAVLKSTMKRERVAIEALAPRRYILATSKPLTPKNKEQLSAAIGPSLKSEGDVFGPDDLNALLRKYPKIQKAHIKLWLSSAAVLDQVVRSSQHAFAAITREEIAAKVRVYAQNPSFKESKETLEEHRVLIISGPPGVGKTTLAEMLSYAYIGEHWELVPIRSLDDGFAGIIDVKKRIYFFDDFLGKISLDAKALFSRDTDLARFIKRIRNSPNARFILTTRAYIYEEARRASEALSDQRLNISRYVLDVGKYTRRIKARILYNHLLVSGTPKAHIKALLDSGRLPKLIDHPNYNPRVIEWMTDATHVADIAPDDYAKAFLEALSHPHRLWDTAFRHLPRKCQHLLFALFFCSEYGVDIDRLRVAYDAIHPFLSRKYGTAHHPKDFEESLRILEGGFIGLGGETARFINPSVRDYLSEYLDDLAMLLDFASVCPTAEWAGKVWEHGTRNIGAPSYKSRLALAFIDTIPAFLRLPVWSTRKRSPLSLEVIDMAQSERIRLLLSWGAETSDSRFAETALALARKPSDHYSIWLDGERLVQVAEEVCDPDYFGDQPFILEIRAAIEEAVIDLLDFVTASDDLERMANAIEHAGESVSDEVRHALVVAITRQFEEISEITRGIDSESTLEDHSKTLEKLAPIARVSSEVVATALQAVKNRMAEIAEEVVEEQAPSVTGTAQQETDTFDDQALRDLFTSLALA
;
A
#
# COMPACT_ATOMS: atom_id res chain seq x y z
N MET A 1 -17.15 -15.34 21.76
CA MET A 1 -17.20 -13.87 21.61
C MET A 1 -18.65 -13.41 21.54
N SER A 2 -18.93 -12.16 21.92
CA SER A 2 -20.24 -11.51 21.73
C SER A 2 -20.04 -10.27 20.85
N TYR A 3 -20.79 -10.20 19.77
CA TYR A 3 -20.77 -9.13 18.78
C TYR A 3 -21.84 -8.12 19.08
N ASP A 4 -21.47 -6.89 18.82
CA ASP A 4 -22.32 -5.76 19.13
C ASP A 4 -22.94 -5.18 17.83
N PHE A 5 -22.42 -5.57 16.66
CA PHE A 5 -22.87 -5.19 15.32
C PHE A 5 -22.72 -3.70 14.96
N SER A 6 -22.08 -2.85 15.78
CA SER A 6 -21.99 -1.38 15.54
C SER A 6 -21.23 -0.97 14.28
N THR A 7 -20.42 -1.88 13.76
CA THR A 7 -19.53 -1.70 12.61
C THR A 7 -20.14 -2.13 11.30
N LEU A 8 -21.32 -2.76 11.34
CA LEU A 8 -22.07 -3.13 10.14
C LEU A 8 -22.92 -1.94 9.70
N ALA A 9 -22.92 -1.66 8.40
CA ALA A 9 -23.95 -0.80 7.83
C ALA A 9 -25.31 -1.52 7.89
N PRO A 10 -26.45 -0.81 7.81
CA PRO A 10 -27.78 -1.43 7.79
C PRO A 10 -27.89 -2.57 6.77
N ALA A 11 -27.43 -2.35 5.53
CA ALA A 11 -27.42 -3.37 4.48
C ALA A 11 -26.54 -4.58 4.83
N ASP A 12 -25.39 -4.38 5.48
CA ASP A 12 -24.53 -5.50 5.91
C ASP A 12 -25.18 -6.31 7.05
N PHE A 13 -25.96 -5.65 7.91
CA PHE A 13 -26.73 -6.30 8.97
C PHE A 13 -27.93 -7.09 8.41
N GLU A 14 -28.59 -6.56 7.38
CA GLU A 14 -29.65 -7.26 6.63
C GLU A 14 -29.12 -8.57 6.02
N ASP A 15 -27.99 -8.50 5.31
CA ASP A 15 -27.31 -9.69 4.74
C ASP A 15 -27.00 -10.74 5.82
N LEU A 16 -26.44 -10.31 6.96
CA LEU A 16 -26.12 -11.19 8.07
C LEU A 16 -27.37 -11.85 8.68
N ALA A 17 -28.42 -11.07 8.92
CA ALA A 17 -29.66 -11.58 9.51
C ALA A 17 -30.33 -12.60 8.59
N ARG A 18 -30.35 -12.32 7.28
CA ARG A 18 -30.90 -13.20 6.24
C ARG A 18 -30.20 -14.55 6.19
N GLU A 19 -28.87 -14.55 6.22
CA GLU A 19 -28.09 -15.80 6.23
C GLU A 19 -28.26 -16.58 7.53
N LEU A 20 -28.12 -15.94 8.70
CA LEU A 20 -28.22 -16.63 10.00
C LEU A 20 -29.60 -17.25 10.22
N ILE A 21 -30.66 -16.47 9.99
CA ILE A 21 -32.04 -16.91 10.23
C ILE A 21 -32.48 -17.89 9.14
N GLY A 22 -32.06 -17.67 7.88
CA GLY A 22 -32.30 -18.63 6.80
C GLY A 22 -31.69 -20.00 7.11
N GLN A 23 -30.44 -20.02 7.59
CA GLN A 23 -29.74 -21.25 7.97
C GLN A 23 -30.39 -21.94 9.19
N GLU A 24 -30.84 -21.17 10.20
CA GLU A 24 -31.53 -21.72 11.37
C GLU A 24 -32.86 -22.38 11.02
N LEU A 25 -33.63 -21.74 10.13
CA LEU A 25 -34.95 -22.21 9.74
C LEU A 25 -34.94 -23.22 8.59
N GLY A 26 -33.77 -23.45 7.96
CA GLY A 26 -33.66 -24.26 6.75
C GLY A 26 -34.39 -23.65 5.55
N LEU A 27 -34.55 -22.32 5.54
CA LEU A 27 -35.26 -21.58 4.51
C LEU A 27 -34.26 -20.74 3.70
N ARG A 28 -34.40 -20.76 2.38
CA ARG A 28 -33.69 -19.80 1.50
C ARG A 28 -34.53 -18.54 1.37
N PHE A 29 -34.08 -17.44 1.96
CA PHE A 29 -34.66 -16.12 1.71
C PHE A 29 -34.13 -15.55 0.38
N GLU A 30 -35.04 -15.14 -0.50
CA GLU A 30 -34.76 -14.28 -1.64
C GLU A 30 -34.24 -12.94 -1.12
N ALA A 31 -33.11 -12.47 -1.67
CA ALA A 31 -32.68 -11.10 -1.50
C ALA A 31 -33.49 -10.23 -2.45
N PHE A 32 -34.01 -9.11 -1.96
CA PHE A 32 -34.50 -8.04 -2.82
C PHE A 32 -33.46 -6.92 -2.77
N ALA A 33 -33.39 -6.12 -3.83
CA ALA A 33 -32.60 -4.92 -3.76
C ALA A 33 -33.26 -3.95 -2.76
N ALA A 34 -32.47 -3.37 -1.84
CA ALA A 34 -32.96 -2.52 -0.76
C ALA A 34 -33.94 -1.45 -1.29
N GLY A 35 -35.24 -1.65 -1.04
CA GLY A 35 -36.41 -0.89 -1.51
C GLY A 35 -37.09 -0.06 -0.39
N PRO A 36 -38.15 0.75 -0.63
CA PRO A 36 -39.33 0.72 0.22
C PRO A 36 -40.01 -0.63 -0.04
N ASP A 37 -39.25 -1.70 0.19
CA ASP A 37 -39.80 -3.00 0.43
C ASP A 37 -40.81 -2.74 1.54
N ASN A 38 -42.04 -3.22 1.39
CA ASN A 38 -43.13 -3.02 2.35
C ASN A 38 -42.83 -3.67 3.74
N GLY A 39 -41.58 -3.65 4.18
CA GLY A 39 -40.97 -4.32 5.31
C GLY A 39 -40.32 -5.66 4.96
N ILE A 40 -39.74 -5.83 3.76
CA ILE A 40 -39.22 -7.14 3.29
C ILE A 40 -37.72 -7.08 3.01
N ASP A 41 -36.90 -7.44 3.99
CA ASP A 41 -35.45 -7.60 3.80
C ASP A 41 -35.08 -9.05 3.38
N GLY A 42 -36.04 -9.97 3.47
CA GLY A 42 -35.97 -11.30 2.86
C GLY A 42 -37.35 -11.95 2.74
N ARG A 43 -37.58 -12.69 1.64
CA ARG A 43 -38.83 -13.46 1.45
C ARG A 43 -38.53 -14.91 1.10
N HIS A 44 -39.24 -15.82 1.73
CA HIS A 44 -39.29 -17.21 1.31
C HIS A 44 -40.73 -17.57 0.93
N SER A 45 -41.00 -17.81 -0.35
CA SER A 45 -42.32 -18.22 -0.84
C SER A 45 -42.33 -19.67 -1.32
N LYS A 46 -43.29 -20.46 -0.86
CA LYS A 46 -43.57 -21.80 -1.37
C LYS A 46 -45.05 -21.89 -1.75
N GLY A 47 -45.36 -21.52 -3.00
CA GLY A 47 -46.75 -21.37 -3.45
C GLY A 47 -47.40 -20.11 -2.85
N PRO A 48 -48.65 -20.15 -2.34
CA PRO A 48 -49.33 -18.98 -1.77
C PRO A 48 -48.79 -18.55 -0.39
N ASP A 49 -47.96 -19.38 0.24
CA ASP A 49 -47.42 -19.13 1.57
C ASP A 49 -46.08 -18.41 1.51
N ALA A 50 -46.02 -17.20 2.07
CA ALA A 50 -44.80 -16.39 2.18
C ALA A 50 -44.36 -16.22 3.64
N THR A 51 -43.06 -16.44 3.90
CA THR A 51 -42.38 -16.01 5.13
C THR A 51 -41.58 -14.75 4.83
N ILE A 52 -41.78 -13.71 5.62
CA ILE A 52 -41.12 -12.41 5.48
C ILE A 52 -40.15 -12.22 6.65
N LEU A 53 -38.93 -11.85 6.32
CA LEU A 53 -37.90 -11.41 7.25
C LEU A 53 -37.69 -9.92 7.07
N GLN A 54 -37.66 -9.20 8.18
CA GLN A 54 -37.26 -7.80 8.22
C GLN A 54 -36.13 -7.62 9.24
N ALA A 55 -35.04 -6.98 8.84
CA ALA A 55 -33.88 -6.67 9.65
C ALA A 55 -33.79 -5.16 9.92
N LYS A 56 -33.77 -4.77 11.19
CA LYS A 56 -33.65 -3.38 11.64
C LYS A 56 -32.38 -3.14 12.40
N HIS A 57 -31.39 -2.52 11.74
CA HIS A 57 -30.15 -2.11 12.37
C HIS A 57 -30.34 -0.81 13.18
N MET A 58 -30.63 -0.93 14.48
CA MET A 58 -31.10 0.17 15.35
C MET A 58 -30.33 0.28 16.66
N ARG A 59 -29.04 -0.10 16.67
CA ARG A 59 -28.22 -0.11 17.88
C ARG A 59 -28.15 1.25 18.58
N GLY A 60 -27.89 2.32 17.83
CA GLY A 60 -27.79 3.69 18.31
C GLY A 60 -29.13 4.33 18.72
N SER A 61 -30.25 3.75 18.30
CA SER A 61 -31.60 4.29 18.52
C SER A 61 -32.19 3.85 19.86
N THR A 62 -33.21 4.52 20.38
CA THR A 62 -33.94 4.05 21.57
C THR A 62 -34.98 2.97 21.21
N LEU A 63 -35.40 2.16 22.19
CA LEU A 63 -36.46 1.15 21.98
C LEU A 63 -37.78 1.80 21.52
N ALA A 64 -38.07 3.01 22.02
CA ALA A 64 -39.25 3.77 21.62
C ALA A 64 -39.26 4.08 20.12
N VAL A 65 -38.08 4.40 19.55
CA VAL A 65 -37.92 4.62 18.11
C VAL A 65 -38.22 3.34 17.35
N LEU A 66 -37.60 2.20 17.71
CA LEU A 66 -37.85 0.91 17.06
C LEU A 66 -39.35 0.54 17.09
N LYS A 67 -40.00 0.70 18.24
CA LYS A 67 -41.44 0.44 18.38
C LYS A 67 -42.29 1.36 17.52
N SER A 68 -41.93 2.64 17.44
CA SER A 68 -42.63 3.61 16.58
C SER A 68 -42.47 3.30 15.10
N THR A 69 -41.31 2.76 14.70
CA THR A 69 -41.02 2.33 13.33
C THR A 69 -41.88 1.11 12.99
N MET A 70 -41.86 0.06 13.83
CA MET A 70 -42.68 -1.13 13.60
C MET A 70 -44.19 -0.84 13.57
N LYS A 71 -44.67 0.11 14.38
CA LYS A 71 -46.07 0.55 14.32
C LYS A 71 -46.44 1.20 12.99
N ARG A 72 -45.52 1.98 12.39
CA ARG A 72 -45.73 2.61 11.08
C ARG A 72 -45.72 1.56 9.97
N GLU A 73 -44.86 0.56 10.08
CA GLU A 73 -44.74 -0.52 9.10
C GLU A 73 -45.86 -1.56 9.19
N ARG A 74 -46.61 -1.61 10.31
CA ARG A 74 -47.74 -2.55 10.50
C ARG A 74 -48.72 -2.58 9.32
N VAL A 75 -49.08 -1.42 8.77
CA VAL A 75 -50.02 -1.34 7.64
C VAL A 75 -49.44 -2.03 6.40
N ALA A 76 -48.14 -1.87 6.16
CA ALA A 76 -47.44 -2.53 5.07
C ALA A 76 -47.34 -4.05 5.30
N ILE A 77 -47.04 -4.46 6.54
CA ILE A 77 -46.97 -5.89 6.93
C ILE A 77 -48.33 -6.57 6.76
N GLU A 78 -49.43 -5.91 7.13
CA GLU A 78 -50.79 -6.43 6.96
C GLU A 78 -51.17 -6.53 5.47
N ALA A 79 -50.77 -5.54 4.65
CA ALA A 79 -51.00 -5.56 3.21
C ALA A 79 -50.24 -6.70 2.49
N LEU A 80 -49.08 -7.11 3.01
CA LEU A 80 -48.32 -8.25 2.51
C LEU A 80 -48.94 -9.62 2.85
N ALA A 81 -49.84 -9.66 3.84
CA ALA A 81 -50.50 -10.87 4.34
C ALA A 81 -49.58 -12.11 4.50
N PRO A 82 -48.41 -12.01 5.16
CA PRO A 82 -47.47 -13.11 5.24
C PRO A 82 -47.99 -14.23 6.16
N ARG A 83 -47.69 -15.48 5.80
CA ARG A 83 -47.99 -16.64 6.67
C ARG A 83 -47.19 -16.58 7.96
N ARG A 84 -45.96 -16.07 7.91
CA ARG A 84 -45.08 -15.86 9.06
C ARG A 84 -44.23 -14.62 8.83
N TYR A 85 -44.14 -13.77 9.84
CA TYR A 85 -43.30 -12.57 9.83
C TYR A 85 -42.24 -12.66 10.92
N ILE A 86 -40.99 -12.33 10.58
CA ILE A 86 -39.80 -12.43 11.43
C ILE A 86 -39.13 -11.07 11.49
N LEU A 87 -38.79 -10.61 12.70
CA LEU A 87 -38.01 -9.39 12.93
C LEU A 87 -36.62 -9.75 13.45
N ALA A 88 -35.57 -9.29 12.78
CA ALA A 88 -34.22 -9.25 13.31
C ALA A 88 -33.85 -7.82 13.71
N THR A 89 -33.21 -7.61 14.86
CA THR A 89 -32.75 -6.26 15.25
C THR A 89 -31.43 -6.26 15.99
N SER A 90 -30.62 -5.23 15.76
CA SER A 90 -29.38 -4.99 16.53
C SER A 90 -29.62 -4.27 17.86
N LYS A 91 -30.88 -3.98 18.23
CA LYS A 91 -31.22 -3.39 19.53
C LYS A 91 -31.38 -4.47 20.60
N PRO A 92 -30.70 -4.37 21.76
CA PRO A 92 -30.91 -5.31 22.88
C PRO A 92 -32.37 -5.35 23.34
N LEU A 93 -32.90 -6.55 23.56
CA LEU A 93 -34.31 -6.78 23.90
C LEU A 93 -34.43 -7.52 25.24
N THR A 94 -35.34 -7.05 26.09
CA THR A 94 -35.82 -7.81 27.26
C THR A 94 -37.08 -8.61 26.87
N PRO A 95 -37.52 -9.59 27.68
CA PRO A 95 -38.79 -10.30 27.41
C PRO A 95 -39.97 -9.35 27.24
N LYS A 96 -40.08 -8.34 28.12
CA LYS A 96 -41.11 -7.29 28.02
C LYS A 96 -41.00 -6.47 26.73
N ASN A 97 -39.79 -6.28 26.19
CA ASN A 97 -39.60 -5.58 24.92
C ASN A 97 -40.08 -6.44 23.74
N LYS A 98 -39.85 -7.75 23.77
CA LYS A 98 -40.35 -8.68 22.74
C LYS A 98 -41.88 -8.69 22.72
N GLU A 99 -42.53 -8.82 23.88
CA GLU A 99 -44.00 -8.73 24.00
C GLU A 99 -44.56 -7.44 23.37
N GLN A 100 -43.92 -6.30 23.66
CA GLN A 100 -44.33 -5.00 23.12
C GLN A 100 -44.13 -4.85 21.61
N LEU A 101 -43.09 -5.47 21.05
CA LEU A 101 -42.83 -5.48 19.61
C LEU A 101 -43.79 -6.41 18.88
N SER A 102 -44.05 -7.60 19.44
CA SER A 102 -45.06 -8.53 18.95
C SER A 102 -46.44 -7.87 18.83
N ALA A 103 -46.85 -7.12 19.86
CA ALA A 103 -48.10 -6.36 19.83
C ALA A 103 -48.10 -5.21 18.79
N ALA A 104 -46.94 -4.59 18.53
CA ALA A 104 -46.80 -3.53 17.54
C ALA A 104 -46.87 -4.06 16.09
N ILE A 105 -46.33 -5.26 15.84
CA ILE A 105 -46.28 -5.91 14.53
C ILE A 105 -47.62 -6.59 14.19
N GLY A 106 -48.26 -7.23 15.17
CA GLY A 106 -49.57 -7.86 15.00
C GLY A 106 -49.53 -9.36 14.67
N PRO A 107 -50.66 -9.93 14.22
CA PRO A 107 -50.90 -11.40 14.17
C PRO A 107 -50.07 -12.18 13.14
N SER A 108 -49.39 -11.47 12.24
CA SER A 108 -48.44 -12.04 11.28
C SER A 108 -47.20 -12.62 11.97
N LEU A 109 -46.84 -12.12 13.15
CA LEU A 109 -45.77 -12.62 14.00
C LEU A 109 -46.32 -13.76 14.89
N LYS A 110 -45.87 -14.99 14.66
CA LYS A 110 -46.52 -16.19 15.25
C LYS A 110 -46.09 -16.47 16.68
N SER A 111 -44.87 -16.07 17.03
CA SER A 111 -44.32 -16.25 18.37
C SER A 111 -43.34 -15.13 18.68
N GLU A 112 -43.14 -14.79 19.96
CA GLU A 112 -42.04 -13.92 20.38
C GLU A 112 -40.66 -14.46 19.96
N GLY A 113 -40.56 -15.77 19.69
CA GLY A 113 -39.38 -16.40 19.10
C GLY A 113 -39.08 -15.98 17.64
N ASP A 114 -40.03 -15.35 16.95
CA ASP A 114 -39.83 -14.72 15.64
C ASP A 114 -39.19 -13.33 15.74
N VAL A 115 -38.90 -12.85 16.96
CA VAL A 115 -38.11 -11.63 17.21
C VAL A 115 -36.70 -12.01 17.64
N PHE A 116 -35.75 -11.84 16.73
CA PHE A 116 -34.32 -12.08 16.95
C PHE A 116 -33.64 -10.79 17.38
N GLY A 117 -33.20 -10.75 18.64
CA GLY A 117 -32.34 -9.68 19.16
C GLY A 117 -30.85 -10.00 19.01
N PRO A 118 -29.95 -9.10 19.45
CA PRO A 118 -28.51 -9.30 19.38
C PRO A 118 -28.03 -10.58 20.06
N ASP A 119 -28.62 -10.95 21.19
CA ASP A 119 -28.24 -12.17 21.92
C ASP A 119 -28.60 -13.43 21.14
N ASP A 120 -29.77 -13.44 20.50
CA ASP A 120 -30.23 -14.52 19.63
C ASP A 120 -29.30 -14.66 18.41
N LEU A 121 -28.99 -13.54 17.74
CA LEU A 121 -28.07 -13.50 16.60
C LEU A 121 -26.65 -13.95 16.98
N ASN A 122 -26.18 -13.58 18.17
CA ASN A 122 -24.90 -14.05 18.71
C ASN A 122 -24.90 -15.56 19.03
N ALA A 123 -26.03 -16.11 19.49
CA ALA A 123 -26.16 -17.55 19.66
C ALA A 123 -26.11 -18.28 18.30
N LEU A 124 -26.77 -17.74 17.28
CA LEU A 124 -26.70 -18.26 15.91
C LEU A 124 -25.26 -18.20 15.35
N LEU A 125 -24.52 -17.12 15.59
CA LEU A 125 -23.11 -17.02 15.18
C LEU A 125 -22.23 -18.09 15.82
N ARG A 126 -22.45 -18.40 17.10
CA ARG A 126 -21.74 -19.50 17.79
C ARG A 126 -22.11 -20.87 17.20
N LYS A 127 -23.37 -21.05 16.80
CA LYS A 127 -23.87 -22.28 16.17
C LYS A 127 -23.38 -22.44 14.73
N TYR A 128 -23.22 -21.33 14.00
CA TYR A 128 -22.82 -21.29 12.59
C TYR A 128 -21.52 -20.51 12.38
N PRO A 129 -20.37 -21.02 12.86
CA PRO A 129 -19.08 -20.32 12.76
C PRO A 129 -18.63 -20.10 11.31
N LYS A 130 -19.14 -20.87 10.34
CA LYS A 130 -18.88 -20.64 8.91
C LYS A 130 -19.48 -19.31 8.42
N ILE A 131 -20.67 -18.94 8.89
CA ILE A 131 -21.32 -17.66 8.55
C ILE A 131 -20.51 -16.51 9.16
N GLN A 132 -20.14 -16.62 10.44
CA GLN A 132 -19.26 -15.64 11.09
C GLN A 132 -17.98 -15.37 10.30
N LYS A 133 -17.35 -16.42 9.74
CA LYS A 133 -16.12 -16.35 8.93
C LYS A 133 -16.35 -15.86 7.49
N ALA A 134 -17.58 -15.91 6.97
CA ALA A 134 -17.94 -15.35 5.67
C ALA A 134 -18.11 -13.82 5.73
N HIS A 135 -18.58 -13.31 6.88
CA HIS A 135 -18.81 -11.88 7.13
C HIS A 135 -17.54 -11.18 7.64
N ILE A 136 -16.63 -10.82 6.72
CA ILE A 136 -15.33 -10.22 7.04
C ILE A 136 -15.44 -8.97 7.92
N LYS A 137 -16.42 -8.09 7.66
CA LYS A 137 -16.64 -6.89 8.47
C LYS A 137 -16.96 -7.24 9.92
N LEU A 138 -17.82 -8.23 10.14
CA LEU A 138 -18.19 -8.68 11.47
C LEU A 138 -16.98 -9.27 12.21
N TRP A 139 -16.17 -10.07 11.53
CA TRP A 139 -14.99 -10.68 12.11
C TRP A 139 -13.91 -9.64 12.46
N LEU A 140 -13.58 -8.76 11.50
CA LEU A 140 -12.59 -7.70 11.66
C LEU A 140 -12.96 -6.68 12.72
N SER A 141 -14.26 -6.47 12.95
CA SER A 141 -14.74 -5.53 13.95
C SER A 141 -14.89 -6.11 15.35
N SER A 142 -14.53 -7.38 15.56
CA SER A 142 -14.44 -7.91 16.92
C SER A 142 -13.37 -7.13 17.70
N ALA A 143 -13.68 -6.75 18.94
CA ALA A 143 -12.73 -6.01 19.77
C ALA A 143 -11.39 -6.74 19.89
N ALA A 144 -11.41 -8.07 19.99
CA ALA A 144 -10.20 -8.89 20.05
C ALA A 144 -9.34 -8.78 18.78
N VAL A 145 -9.95 -8.88 17.59
CA VAL A 145 -9.22 -8.75 16.32
C VAL A 145 -8.74 -7.31 16.12
N LEU A 146 -9.56 -6.30 16.39
CA LEU A 146 -9.14 -4.89 16.29
C LEU A 146 -7.99 -4.57 17.25
N ASP A 147 -8.07 -4.99 18.51
CA ASP A 147 -7.01 -4.74 19.49
C ASP A 147 -5.71 -5.46 19.10
N GLN A 148 -5.83 -6.66 18.51
CA GLN A 148 -4.68 -7.39 17.98
C GLN A 148 -4.07 -6.71 16.74
N VAL A 149 -4.91 -6.25 15.80
CA VAL A 149 -4.46 -5.46 14.64
C VAL A 149 -3.78 -4.18 15.09
N VAL A 150 -4.33 -3.46 16.06
CA VAL A 150 -3.73 -2.22 16.61
C VAL A 150 -2.37 -2.51 17.25
N ARG A 151 -2.28 -3.53 18.12
CA ARG A 151 -1.00 -3.91 18.76
C ARG A 151 0.06 -4.33 17.75
N SER A 152 -0.31 -5.14 16.76
CA SER A 152 0.62 -5.57 15.71
C SER A 152 0.97 -4.43 14.74
N SER A 153 0.08 -3.45 14.54
CA SER A 153 0.29 -2.31 13.65
C SER A 153 1.08 -1.16 14.28
N GLN A 154 1.15 -1.05 15.61
CA GLN A 154 1.95 -0.04 16.33
C GLN A 154 3.43 -0.02 15.93
N HIS A 155 3.96 -1.17 15.46
CA HIS A 155 5.33 -1.28 14.94
C HIS A 155 5.42 -1.19 13.41
N ALA A 156 4.29 -1.36 12.70
CA ALA A 156 4.27 -1.63 11.26
C ALA A 156 3.72 -0.45 10.42
N PHE A 157 2.47 -0.10 10.64
CA PHE A 157 1.86 1.07 10.01
C PHE A 157 2.13 2.27 10.91
N ALA A 158 2.54 3.41 10.35
CA ALA A 158 2.68 4.66 11.12
C ALA A 158 1.47 4.82 12.05
N ALA A 159 1.69 4.82 13.38
CA ALA A 159 0.71 4.67 14.46
C ALA A 159 -0.77 4.86 14.06
N ILE A 160 -1.37 3.85 13.41
CA ILE A 160 -2.77 3.89 13.00
C ILE A 160 -3.64 3.63 14.23
N THR A 161 -4.67 4.45 14.43
CA THR A 161 -5.58 4.31 15.58
C THR A 161 -6.61 3.20 15.36
N ARG A 162 -7.21 2.70 16.45
CA ARG A 162 -8.30 1.73 16.39
C ARG A 162 -9.48 2.28 15.59
N GLU A 163 -9.73 3.57 15.76
CA GLU A 163 -10.79 4.34 15.11
C GLU A 163 -10.57 4.40 13.59
N GLU A 164 -9.34 4.62 13.13
CA GLU A 164 -8.99 4.62 11.71
C GLU A 164 -9.18 3.25 11.05
N ILE A 165 -8.74 2.16 11.70
CA ILE A 165 -8.97 0.80 11.19
C ILE A 165 -10.47 0.51 11.14
N ALA A 166 -11.20 0.85 12.21
CA ALA A 166 -12.64 0.64 12.27
C ALA A 166 -13.37 1.45 11.18
N ALA A 167 -12.95 2.68 10.90
CA ALA A 167 -13.50 3.51 9.83
C ALA A 167 -13.25 2.87 8.46
N LYS A 168 -12.02 2.43 8.18
CA LYS A 168 -11.69 1.71 6.93
C LYS A 168 -12.53 0.45 6.75
N VAL A 169 -12.68 -0.36 7.79
CA VAL A 169 -13.52 -1.58 7.77
C VAL A 169 -15.00 -1.25 7.51
N ARG A 170 -15.52 -0.14 8.07
CA ARG A 170 -16.91 0.31 7.84
C ARG A 170 -17.14 0.73 6.40
N VAL A 171 -16.20 1.49 5.83
CA VAL A 171 -16.28 1.99 4.45
C VAL A 171 -16.17 0.85 3.43
N TYR A 172 -15.31 -0.13 3.69
CA TYR A 172 -15.03 -1.24 2.78
C TYR A 172 -16.32 -1.92 2.28
N ALA A 173 -16.57 -1.96 0.98
CA ALA A 173 -17.67 -2.74 0.43
C ALA A 173 -17.17 -4.13 0.03
N GLN A 174 -17.68 -5.17 0.68
CA GLN A 174 -17.31 -6.55 0.37
C GLN A 174 -17.62 -6.83 -1.11
N ASN A 175 -16.64 -7.38 -1.81
CA ASN A 175 -16.70 -7.64 -3.23
C ASN A 175 -15.98 -8.97 -3.55
N PRO A 176 -16.21 -9.56 -4.74
CA PRO A 176 -15.58 -10.83 -5.12
C PRO A 176 -14.04 -10.81 -5.06
N SER A 177 -13.42 -9.64 -5.21
CA SER A 177 -11.96 -9.49 -5.20
C SER A 177 -11.32 -9.93 -3.90
N PHE A 178 -12.00 -9.84 -2.75
CA PHE A 178 -11.45 -10.35 -1.49
C PHE A 178 -11.24 -11.86 -1.54
N LYS A 179 -12.28 -12.60 -1.92
CA LYS A 179 -12.26 -14.05 -1.98
C LYS A 179 -11.25 -14.52 -3.02
N GLU A 180 -11.33 -13.97 -4.24
CA GLU A 180 -10.42 -14.33 -5.33
C GLU A 180 -8.96 -14.07 -4.94
N SER A 181 -8.67 -12.90 -4.35
CA SER A 181 -7.32 -12.55 -3.90
C SER A 181 -6.83 -13.46 -2.77
N LYS A 182 -7.71 -13.85 -1.83
CA LYS A 182 -7.35 -14.77 -0.76
C LYS A 182 -7.04 -16.16 -1.31
N GLU A 183 -7.89 -16.70 -2.19
CA GLU A 183 -7.67 -18.01 -2.82
C GLU A 183 -6.34 -18.02 -3.58
N THR A 184 -6.08 -16.96 -4.35
CA THR A 184 -4.82 -16.73 -5.06
C THR A 184 -3.62 -16.64 -4.10
N LEU A 185 -3.76 -15.92 -2.98
CA LEU A 185 -2.71 -15.79 -1.97
C LEU A 185 -2.42 -17.12 -1.25
N GLU A 186 -3.41 -17.98 -1.03
CA GLU A 186 -3.19 -19.29 -0.42
C GLU A 186 -2.59 -20.31 -1.39
N GLU A 187 -3.00 -20.29 -2.65
CA GLU A 187 -2.46 -21.19 -3.68
C GLU A 187 -0.99 -20.86 -3.98
N HIS A 188 -0.65 -19.58 -4.06
CA HIS A 188 0.66 -19.14 -4.54
C HIS A 188 1.56 -18.50 -3.48
N ARG A 189 1.05 -18.25 -2.27
CA ARG A 189 1.73 -17.55 -1.14
C ARG A 189 2.14 -16.10 -1.41
N VAL A 190 2.04 -15.64 -2.66
CA VAL A 190 2.40 -14.29 -3.11
C VAL A 190 1.28 -13.75 -4.00
N LEU A 191 0.75 -12.57 -3.68
CA LEU A 191 -0.37 -11.92 -4.36
C LEU A 191 0.03 -10.52 -4.84
N ILE A 192 -0.04 -10.27 -6.15
CA ILE A 192 0.09 -8.92 -6.73
C ILE A 192 -1.28 -8.33 -7.01
N ILE A 193 -1.64 -7.23 -6.35
CA ILE A 193 -2.87 -6.47 -6.62
C ILE A 193 -2.52 -5.29 -7.53
N SER A 194 -2.87 -5.38 -8.81
CA SER A 194 -2.58 -4.37 -9.83
C SER A 194 -3.86 -3.69 -10.36
N GLY A 195 -3.82 -2.39 -10.67
CA GLY A 195 -5.01 -1.65 -11.13
C GLY A 195 -4.83 -0.13 -11.17
N PRO A 196 -5.81 0.63 -11.72
CA PRO A 196 -5.75 2.09 -11.84
C PRO A 196 -5.55 2.84 -10.51
N PRO A 197 -5.10 4.10 -10.48
CA PRO A 197 -5.02 4.90 -9.26
C PRO A 197 -6.39 5.09 -8.58
N GLY A 198 -6.44 5.02 -7.25
CA GLY A 198 -7.66 5.28 -6.46
C GLY A 198 -8.72 4.17 -6.45
N VAL A 199 -8.50 3.05 -7.14
CA VAL A 199 -9.47 1.95 -7.24
C VAL A 199 -9.69 1.14 -5.94
N GLY A 200 -8.81 1.27 -4.95
CA GLY A 200 -8.92 0.52 -3.68
C GLY A 200 -7.99 -0.69 -3.53
N LYS A 201 -6.85 -0.73 -4.24
CA LYS A 201 -5.83 -1.79 -4.12
C LYS A 201 -5.28 -1.91 -2.71
N THR A 202 -4.82 -0.80 -2.15
CA THR A 202 -4.30 -0.69 -0.78
C THR A 202 -5.35 -1.13 0.23
N THR A 203 -6.61 -0.68 0.07
CA THR A 203 -7.72 -1.10 0.94
C THR A 203 -7.92 -2.62 0.90
N LEU A 204 -7.90 -3.24 -0.28
CA LEU A 204 -8.01 -4.70 -0.39
C LEU A 204 -6.85 -5.42 0.29
N ALA A 205 -5.62 -4.96 0.06
CA ALA A 205 -4.43 -5.52 0.70
C ALA A 205 -4.48 -5.41 2.23
N GLU A 206 -4.86 -4.24 2.76
CA GLU A 206 -5.03 -4.02 4.19
C GLU A 206 -6.11 -4.94 4.79
N MET A 207 -7.27 -5.08 4.13
CA MET A 207 -8.32 -5.99 4.59
C MET A 207 -7.84 -7.44 4.64
N LEU A 208 -7.07 -7.89 3.64
CA LEU A 208 -6.44 -9.21 3.65
C LEU A 208 -5.46 -9.30 4.82
N SER A 209 -4.53 -8.36 4.97
CA SER A 209 -3.58 -8.33 6.09
C SER A 209 -4.27 -8.42 7.45
N TYR A 210 -5.35 -7.66 7.67
CA TYR A 210 -6.11 -7.72 8.92
C TYR A 210 -6.76 -9.11 9.13
N ALA A 211 -7.18 -9.79 8.05
CA ALA A 211 -7.66 -11.17 8.08
C ALA A 211 -6.61 -12.18 8.59
N TYR A 212 -5.34 -12.00 8.23
CA TYR A 212 -4.26 -12.84 8.77
C TYR A 212 -3.91 -12.46 10.21
N ILE A 213 -3.86 -11.16 10.53
CA ILE A 213 -3.50 -10.70 11.87
C ILE A 213 -4.48 -11.22 12.92
N GLY A 214 -5.79 -11.17 12.65
CA GLY A 214 -6.77 -11.72 13.59
C GLY A 214 -6.73 -13.25 13.73
N GLU A 215 -5.93 -13.95 12.91
CA GLU A 215 -5.57 -15.36 13.07
C GLU A 215 -4.11 -15.55 13.56
N HIS A 216 -3.59 -14.56 14.29
CA HIS A 216 -2.28 -14.59 14.95
C HIS A 216 -1.06 -14.57 14.03
N TRP A 217 -1.21 -14.03 12.83
CA TRP A 217 -0.06 -13.69 11.98
C TRP A 217 0.55 -12.34 12.38
N GLU A 218 1.88 -12.26 12.31
CA GLU A 218 2.65 -11.03 12.47
C GLU A 218 2.68 -10.28 11.13
N LEU A 219 2.32 -8.99 11.12
CA LEU A 219 2.43 -8.17 9.92
C LEU A 219 3.81 -7.53 9.84
N VAL A 220 4.47 -7.72 8.70
CA VAL A 220 5.76 -7.10 8.38
C VAL A 220 5.57 -6.16 7.18
N PRO A 221 5.52 -4.84 7.39
CA PRO A 221 5.42 -3.90 6.29
C PRO A 221 6.79 -3.76 5.62
N ILE A 222 6.79 -3.72 4.30
CA ILE A 222 8.00 -3.51 3.51
C ILE A 222 7.95 -2.09 2.97
N ARG A 223 8.92 -1.24 3.37
CA ARG A 223 8.99 0.16 2.91
C ARG A 223 9.95 0.29 1.74
N SER A 224 11.04 -0.45 1.78
CA SER A 224 12.01 -0.66 0.71
C SER A 224 12.36 -2.15 0.63
N LEU A 225 12.86 -2.61 -0.52
CA LEU A 225 13.21 -4.02 -0.74
C LEU A 225 14.18 -4.53 0.34
N ASP A 226 15.24 -3.78 0.54
CA ASP A 226 16.03 -3.50 1.74
C ASP A 226 15.46 -3.95 3.12
N ASP A 227 14.27 -3.50 3.50
CA ASP A 227 13.63 -3.86 4.79
C ASP A 227 13.09 -5.32 4.80
N GLY A 228 12.76 -5.87 3.62
CA GLY A 228 12.18 -7.21 3.47
C GLY A 228 13.20 -8.34 3.60
N PHE A 229 14.49 -8.06 3.36
CA PHE A 229 15.53 -9.09 3.29
C PHE A 229 16.10 -9.52 4.65
N ALA A 230 15.89 -8.76 5.72
CA ALA A 230 16.53 -8.97 7.02
C ALA A 230 15.97 -10.14 7.87
N GLY A 231 15.46 -11.20 7.24
CA GLY A 231 15.18 -12.48 7.90
C GLY A 231 13.74 -12.94 7.78
N ILE A 232 13.47 -13.74 6.76
CA ILE A 232 12.34 -14.67 6.80
C ILE A 232 12.64 -15.65 7.94
N ILE A 233 11.74 -15.73 8.91
CA ILE A 233 11.86 -16.66 10.05
C ILE A 233 10.77 -17.69 9.85
N ASP A 234 11.15 -18.90 9.44
CA ASP A 234 10.21 -19.97 9.09
C ASP A 234 9.40 -20.46 10.32
N VAL A 235 9.92 -20.20 11.53
CA VAL A 235 9.31 -20.54 12.82
C VAL A 235 8.09 -19.67 13.15
N LYS A 236 7.94 -18.47 12.56
CA LYS A 236 6.84 -17.53 12.87
C LYS A 236 5.93 -17.25 11.69
N LYS A 237 4.62 -17.20 11.96
CA LYS A 237 3.59 -16.80 10.99
C LYS A 237 3.70 -15.32 10.63
N ARG A 238 4.06 -15.01 9.39
CA ARG A 238 4.30 -13.64 8.92
C ARG A 238 3.59 -13.33 7.61
N ILE A 239 2.88 -12.20 7.60
CA ILE A 239 2.34 -11.61 6.38
C ILE A 239 3.14 -10.36 6.05
N TYR A 240 3.79 -10.38 4.89
CA TYR A 240 4.56 -9.28 4.34
C TYR A 240 3.64 -8.42 3.47
N PHE A 241 3.69 -7.09 3.65
CA PHE A 241 2.88 -6.16 2.86
C PHE A 241 3.73 -5.05 2.26
N PHE A 242 3.72 -4.97 0.91
CA PHE A 242 4.43 -3.95 0.15
C PHE A 242 3.47 -3.09 -0.69
N ASP A 243 3.04 -1.96 -0.13
CA ASP A 243 2.08 -1.06 -0.79
C ASP A 243 2.72 -0.19 -1.87
N ASP A 244 2.16 -0.15 -3.08
CA ASP A 244 2.63 0.57 -4.28
C ASP A 244 4.07 0.26 -4.67
N PHE A 245 4.44 -1.03 -4.58
CA PHE A 245 5.78 -1.58 -4.79
C PHE A 245 6.53 -0.96 -5.98
N LEU A 246 5.94 -1.03 -7.17
CA LEU A 246 6.62 -0.54 -8.36
C LEU A 246 6.56 0.97 -8.49
N GLY A 247 5.53 1.66 -7.96
CA GLY A 247 5.58 3.13 -7.88
C GLY A 247 6.81 3.61 -7.10
N LYS A 248 7.21 2.85 -6.06
CA LYS A 248 8.42 3.13 -5.27
C LYS A 248 9.72 2.99 -6.02
N ILE A 249 9.75 2.07 -6.97
CA ILE A 249 10.97 1.68 -7.67
C ILE A 249 11.01 2.33 -9.06
N SER A 250 9.87 2.67 -9.66
CA SER A 250 9.71 3.14 -11.04
C SER A 250 10.19 4.57 -11.28
N LEU A 251 10.93 5.16 -10.34
CA LEU A 251 11.79 6.28 -10.66
C LEU A 251 13.02 5.82 -11.47
N ASP A 252 13.31 4.52 -11.54
CA ASP A 252 14.34 4.02 -12.45
C ASP A 252 14.06 2.59 -12.92
N ALA A 253 13.78 2.41 -14.22
CA ALA A 253 13.72 1.07 -14.81
C ALA A 253 15.04 0.30 -14.57
N LYS A 254 16.17 1.01 -14.47
CA LYS A 254 17.49 0.45 -14.11
C LYS A 254 17.58 0.04 -12.64
N ALA A 255 16.89 0.72 -11.71
CA ALA A 255 16.85 0.30 -10.31
C ALA A 255 16.10 -1.02 -10.13
N LEU A 256 15.05 -1.27 -10.95
CA LEU A 256 14.39 -2.56 -11.05
C LEU A 256 15.37 -3.65 -11.53
N PHE A 257 16.18 -3.38 -12.57
CA PHE A 257 17.22 -4.31 -13.03
C PHE A 257 18.25 -4.62 -11.93
N SER A 258 18.78 -3.61 -11.24
CA SER A 258 19.76 -3.81 -10.16
C SER A 258 19.23 -4.56 -8.94
N ARG A 259 17.90 -4.69 -8.81
CA ARG A 259 17.23 -5.34 -7.67
C ARG A 259 16.35 -6.52 -8.09
N ASP A 260 16.39 -6.91 -9.37
CA ASP A 260 15.51 -7.93 -9.94
C ASP A 260 15.77 -9.31 -9.33
N THR A 261 17.06 -9.65 -9.20
CA THR A 261 17.53 -10.89 -8.58
C THR A 261 17.09 -11.00 -7.13
N ASP A 262 17.09 -9.88 -6.40
CA ASP A 262 16.73 -9.88 -4.99
C ASP A 262 15.22 -10.06 -4.79
N LEU A 263 14.39 -9.35 -5.57
CA LEU A 263 12.94 -9.55 -5.55
C LEU A 263 12.58 -11.00 -5.92
N ALA A 264 13.22 -11.56 -6.95
CA ALA A 264 13.03 -12.94 -7.36
C ALA A 264 13.35 -13.91 -6.21
N ARG A 265 14.47 -13.69 -5.53
CA ARG A 265 14.92 -14.50 -4.39
C ARG A 265 13.93 -14.40 -3.24
N PHE A 266 13.45 -13.20 -2.91
CA PHE A 266 12.45 -13.01 -1.85
C PHE A 266 11.14 -13.73 -2.14
N ILE A 267 10.59 -13.55 -3.34
CA ILE A 267 9.36 -14.21 -3.80
C ILE A 267 9.52 -15.73 -3.72
N LYS A 268 10.66 -16.26 -4.19
CA LYS A 268 10.97 -17.69 -4.15
C LYS A 268 11.02 -18.22 -2.70
N ARG A 269 11.68 -17.50 -1.78
CA ARG A 269 11.73 -17.88 -0.37
C ARG A 269 10.34 -17.93 0.26
N ILE A 270 9.50 -16.92 0.02
CA ILE A 270 8.11 -16.91 0.54
C ILE A 270 7.27 -18.06 -0.04
N ARG A 271 7.43 -18.37 -1.32
CA ARG A 271 6.74 -19.51 -1.96
C ARG A 271 7.10 -20.85 -1.33
N ASN A 272 8.29 -20.98 -0.75
CA ASN A 272 8.76 -22.21 -0.12
C ASN A 272 8.42 -22.26 1.38
N SER A 273 8.28 -21.11 2.06
CA SER A 273 7.93 -21.06 3.47
C SER A 273 6.42 -21.28 3.71
N PRO A 274 5.99 -22.27 4.52
CA PRO A 274 4.57 -22.50 4.82
C PRO A 274 3.96 -21.36 5.64
N ASN A 275 4.78 -20.69 6.45
CA ASN A 275 4.40 -19.66 7.42
C ASN A 275 4.60 -18.21 6.91
N ALA A 276 4.91 -18.02 5.62
CA ALA A 276 5.06 -16.71 5.00
C ALA A 276 3.98 -16.45 3.94
N ARG A 277 3.41 -15.25 3.93
CA ARG A 277 2.52 -14.76 2.88
C ARG A 277 2.94 -13.36 2.44
N PHE A 278 2.86 -13.07 1.15
CA PHE A 278 3.28 -11.77 0.61
C PHE A 278 2.19 -11.11 -0.22
N ILE A 279 1.87 -9.85 0.11
CA ILE A 279 0.95 -9.03 -0.66
C ILE A 279 1.70 -7.81 -1.17
N LEU A 280 1.61 -7.53 -2.46
CA LEU A 280 2.09 -6.29 -3.06
C LEU A 280 0.98 -5.59 -3.83
N THR A 281 0.96 -4.27 -3.80
CA THR A 281 0.07 -3.47 -4.66
C THR A 281 0.89 -2.67 -5.67
N THR A 282 0.35 -2.42 -6.85
CA THR A 282 1.03 -1.61 -7.88
C THR A 282 0.05 -1.04 -8.92
N ARG A 283 0.46 -0.03 -9.68
CA ARG A 283 -0.29 0.48 -10.83
C ARG A 283 -0.17 -0.48 -12.02
N ALA A 284 -1.26 -0.64 -12.77
CA ALA A 284 -1.34 -1.64 -13.84
C ALA A 284 -0.31 -1.42 -14.97
N TYR A 285 -0.11 -0.17 -15.42
CA TYR A 285 0.85 0.14 -16.48
C TYR A 285 2.30 -0.04 -16.01
N ILE A 286 2.62 0.42 -14.79
CA ILE A 286 3.95 0.23 -14.19
C ILE A 286 4.28 -1.25 -14.07
N TYR A 287 3.30 -2.09 -13.70
CA TYR A 287 3.49 -3.53 -13.66
C TYR A 287 3.79 -4.14 -15.04
N GLU A 288 3.09 -3.72 -16.09
CA GLU A 288 3.38 -4.20 -17.45
C GLU A 288 4.75 -3.75 -17.95
N GLU A 289 5.15 -2.52 -17.63
CA GLU A 289 6.49 -2.00 -17.94
C GLU A 289 7.58 -2.79 -17.21
N ALA A 290 7.43 -2.96 -15.90
CA ALA A 290 8.34 -3.76 -15.09
C ALA A 290 8.41 -5.21 -15.58
N ARG A 291 7.30 -5.83 -15.95
CA ARG A 291 7.27 -7.20 -16.50
C ARG A 291 8.00 -7.32 -17.83
N ARG A 292 7.98 -6.29 -18.67
CA ARG A 292 8.73 -6.29 -19.95
C ARG A 292 10.23 -6.12 -19.73
N ALA A 293 10.61 -5.44 -18.65
CA ALA A 293 11.99 -5.15 -18.32
C ALA A 293 12.65 -6.25 -17.45
N SER A 294 11.92 -6.86 -16.52
CA SER A 294 12.44 -7.83 -15.55
C SER A 294 12.21 -9.28 -16.01
N GLU A 295 13.27 -10.08 -16.01
CA GLU A 295 13.17 -11.51 -16.29
C GLU A 295 12.39 -12.23 -15.18
N ALA A 296 12.60 -11.86 -13.91
CA ALA A 296 11.94 -12.49 -12.76
C ALA A 296 10.43 -12.28 -12.72
N LEU A 297 9.97 -11.07 -13.08
CA LEU A 297 8.54 -10.74 -13.18
C LEU A 297 7.91 -11.35 -14.45
N SER A 298 8.72 -11.64 -15.47
CA SER A 298 8.29 -12.23 -16.75
C SER A 298 8.24 -13.76 -16.77
N ASP A 299 8.97 -14.44 -15.87
CA ASP A 299 9.13 -15.90 -15.88
C ASP A 299 7.80 -16.63 -15.64
N GLN A 300 7.40 -17.45 -16.62
CA GLN A 300 6.21 -18.31 -16.56
C GLN A 300 6.28 -19.38 -15.46
N ARG A 301 7.47 -19.71 -14.95
CA ARG A 301 7.66 -20.63 -13.80
C ARG A 301 7.51 -19.90 -12.46
N LEU A 302 7.86 -18.61 -12.42
CA LEU A 302 7.61 -17.74 -11.28
C LEU A 302 6.17 -17.24 -11.21
N ASN A 303 5.43 -17.28 -12.33
CA ASN A 303 4.00 -16.98 -12.52
C ASN A 303 3.38 -16.27 -11.31
N ILE A 304 3.85 -15.04 -11.07
CA ILE A 304 3.52 -14.35 -9.84
C ILE A 304 2.04 -14.08 -9.91
N SER A 305 1.31 -14.56 -8.89
CA SER A 305 -0.12 -14.63 -8.99
C SER A 305 -0.71 -13.22 -8.98
N ARG A 306 -1.13 -12.80 -10.18
CA ARG A 306 -1.57 -11.44 -10.44
C ARG A 306 -3.07 -11.37 -10.30
N TYR A 307 -3.49 -10.61 -9.31
CA TYR A 307 -4.83 -10.11 -9.21
C TYR A 307 -4.94 -8.73 -9.86
N VAL A 308 -5.71 -8.62 -10.94
CA VAL A 308 -6.03 -7.32 -11.54
C VAL A 308 -7.34 -6.83 -10.93
N LEU A 309 -7.22 -5.78 -10.12
CA LEU A 309 -8.34 -5.09 -9.52
C LEU A 309 -8.88 -4.07 -10.53
N ASP A 310 -9.95 -4.48 -11.20
CA ASP A 310 -10.63 -3.73 -12.26
C ASP A 310 -11.94 -3.13 -11.75
N VAL A 311 -12.07 -1.79 -11.80
CA VAL A 311 -13.33 -1.08 -11.49
C VAL A 311 -14.48 -1.60 -12.34
N GLY A 312 -14.21 -2.00 -13.60
CA GLY A 312 -15.21 -2.51 -14.53
C GLY A 312 -15.90 -3.79 -14.02
N LYS A 313 -15.23 -4.55 -13.14
CA LYS A 313 -15.84 -5.71 -12.46
C LYS A 313 -16.76 -5.33 -11.30
N TYR A 314 -16.75 -4.08 -10.83
CA TYR A 314 -17.70 -3.65 -9.81
C TYR A 314 -19.10 -3.59 -10.41
N THR A 315 -19.95 -4.50 -9.94
CA THR A 315 -21.37 -4.46 -10.24
C THR A 315 -21.96 -3.14 -9.77
N ARG A 316 -23.05 -2.72 -10.40
CA ARG A 316 -23.80 -1.52 -10.02
C ARG A 316 -24.10 -1.46 -8.52
N ARG A 317 -24.48 -2.60 -7.93
CA ARG A 317 -24.72 -2.77 -6.49
C ARG A 317 -23.47 -2.52 -5.65
N ILE A 318 -22.29 -3.01 -6.08
CA ILE A 318 -21.02 -2.75 -5.38
C ILE A 318 -20.69 -1.26 -5.39
N LYS A 319 -20.78 -0.61 -6.56
CA LYS A 319 -20.57 0.85 -6.67
C LYS A 319 -21.54 1.61 -5.76
N ALA A 320 -22.82 1.26 -5.76
CA ALA A 320 -23.82 1.85 -4.88
C ALA A 320 -23.47 1.68 -3.39
N ARG A 321 -23.03 0.49 -2.97
CA ARG A 321 -22.57 0.22 -1.58
C ARG A 321 -21.34 1.03 -1.19
N ILE A 322 -20.37 1.20 -2.11
CA ILE A 322 -19.20 2.05 -1.86
C ILE A 322 -19.66 3.47 -1.54
N LEU A 323 -20.46 4.11 -2.42
CA LEU A 323 -20.96 5.46 -2.19
C LEU A 323 -21.82 5.56 -0.92
N TYR A 324 -22.70 4.59 -0.69
CA TYR A 324 -23.54 4.53 0.51
C TYR A 324 -22.70 4.53 1.80
N ASN A 325 -21.69 3.65 1.88
CA ASN A 325 -20.85 3.52 3.06
C ASN A 325 -20.04 4.81 3.29
N HIS A 326 -19.53 5.43 2.23
CA HIS A 326 -18.82 6.71 2.33
C HIS A 326 -19.75 7.82 2.87
N LEU A 327 -20.95 8.01 2.30
CA LEU A 327 -21.90 9.02 2.80
C LEU A 327 -22.25 8.80 4.29
N LEU A 328 -22.45 7.54 4.69
CA LEU A 328 -22.77 7.19 6.07
C LEU A 328 -21.61 7.43 7.04
N VAL A 329 -20.40 6.99 6.69
CA VAL A 329 -19.23 7.07 7.56
C VAL A 329 -18.70 8.50 7.67
N SER A 330 -18.68 9.24 6.55
CA SER A 330 -18.24 10.64 6.51
C SER A 330 -19.23 11.60 7.18
N GLY A 331 -20.45 11.13 7.51
CA GLY A 331 -21.47 11.94 8.15
C GLY A 331 -22.00 13.06 7.26
N THR A 332 -22.11 12.82 5.95
CA THR A 332 -22.58 13.81 4.97
C THR A 332 -23.94 14.40 5.40
N PRO A 333 -24.15 15.73 5.37
CA PRO A 333 -25.39 16.33 5.83
C PRO A 333 -26.62 15.83 5.06
N LYS A 334 -27.72 15.62 5.78
CA LYS A 334 -28.97 15.09 5.21
C LYS A 334 -29.53 15.95 4.07
N ALA A 335 -29.31 17.26 4.12
CA ALA A 335 -29.73 18.18 3.06
C ALA A 335 -29.07 17.84 1.72
N HIS A 336 -27.76 17.57 1.72
CA HIS A 336 -27.00 17.17 0.53
C HIS A 336 -27.39 15.79 0.02
N ILE A 337 -27.60 14.82 0.92
CA ILE A 337 -28.08 13.48 0.55
C ILE A 337 -29.47 13.57 -0.10
N LYS A 338 -30.36 14.37 0.48
CA LYS A 338 -31.70 14.60 -0.07
C LYS A 338 -31.64 15.29 -1.43
N ALA A 339 -30.83 16.34 -1.58
CA ALA A 339 -30.66 17.01 -2.86
C ALA A 339 -30.06 16.08 -3.93
N LEU A 340 -29.13 15.19 -3.56
CA LEU A 340 -28.59 14.16 -4.46
C LEU A 340 -29.69 13.19 -4.93
N LEU A 341 -30.56 12.74 -4.02
CA LEU A 341 -31.72 11.89 -4.33
C LEU A 341 -32.73 12.61 -5.24
N ASP A 342 -33.17 13.80 -4.83
CA ASP A 342 -34.18 14.61 -5.51
C ASP A 342 -33.72 15.05 -6.91
N SER A 343 -32.40 15.21 -7.12
CA SER A 343 -31.83 15.53 -8.44
C SER A 343 -32.09 14.46 -9.52
N GLY A 344 -32.37 13.22 -9.11
CA GLY A 344 -32.50 12.08 -10.00
C GLY A 344 -31.20 11.67 -10.73
N ARG A 345 -30.04 12.22 -10.34
CA ARG A 345 -28.74 11.99 -11.01
C ARG A 345 -27.96 10.81 -10.44
N LEU A 346 -28.43 10.17 -9.37
CA LEU A 346 -27.77 9.05 -8.72
C LEU A 346 -27.44 7.89 -9.68
N PRO A 347 -28.32 7.44 -10.60
CA PRO A 347 -27.96 6.45 -11.63
C PRO A 347 -26.75 6.88 -12.48
N LYS A 348 -26.73 8.14 -12.93
CA LYS A 348 -25.63 8.68 -13.75
C LYS A 348 -24.29 8.71 -13.00
N LEU A 349 -24.33 8.90 -11.69
CA LEU A 349 -23.14 8.88 -10.84
C LEU A 349 -22.60 7.44 -10.72
N ILE A 350 -23.46 6.48 -10.37
CA ILE A 350 -23.08 5.07 -10.17
C ILE A 350 -22.61 4.42 -11.48
N ASP A 351 -23.28 4.71 -12.59
CA ASP A 351 -22.98 4.14 -13.89
C ASP A 351 -21.92 4.95 -14.67
N HIS A 352 -21.31 5.96 -14.03
CA HIS A 352 -20.31 6.80 -14.66
C HIS A 352 -19.07 5.97 -15.10
N PRO A 353 -18.54 6.18 -16.32
CA PRO A 353 -17.38 5.43 -16.81
C PRO A 353 -16.12 5.67 -15.94
N ASN A 354 -15.97 6.88 -15.41
CA ASN A 354 -14.86 7.25 -14.51
C ASN A 354 -15.19 7.07 -13.02
N TYR A 355 -16.13 6.17 -12.67
CA TYR A 355 -16.42 5.89 -11.26
C TYR A 355 -15.14 5.50 -10.52
N ASN A 356 -14.73 6.27 -9.53
CA ASN A 356 -13.50 6.04 -8.79
C ASN A 356 -13.75 6.22 -7.29
N PRO A 357 -13.56 5.17 -6.45
CA PRO A 357 -13.77 5.25 -5.00
C PRO A 357 -13.08 6.45 -4.33
N ARG A 358 -11.94 6.89 -4.86
CA ARG A 358 -11.22 8.06 -4.38
C ARG A 358 -11.96 9.38 -4.61
N VAL A 359 -12.59 9.53 -5.77
CA VAL A 359 -13.43 10.71 -6.06
C VAL A 359 -14.68 10.67 -5.18
N ILE A 360 -15.22 9.47 -4.93
CA ILE A 360 -16.33 9.27 -3.98
C ILE A 360 -15.93 9.74 -2.59
N GLU A 361 -14.81 9.25 -2.06
CA GLU A 361 -14.28 9.65 -0.76
C GLU A 361 -14.16 11.17 -0.65
N TRP A 362 -13.52 11.81 -1.63
CA TRP A 362 -13.35 13.27 -1.68
C TRP A 362 -14.68 14.02 -1.68
N MET A 363 -15.63 13.62 -2.52
CA MET A 363 -16.93 14.26 -2.62
C MET A 363 -17.79 14.07 -1.38
N THR A 364 -17.49 13.07 -0.54
CA THR A 364 -18.22 12.81 0.71
C THR A 364 -17.54 13.38 1.95
N ASP A 365 -16.30 13.86 1.84
CA ASP A 365 -15.56 14.43 2.96
C ASP A 365 -16.27 15.67 3.52
N ALA A 366 -16.32 15.79 4.85
CA ALA A 366 -17.09 16.83 5.53
C ALA A 366 -16.63 18.25 5.16
N THR A 367 -15.34 18.45 4.88
CA THR A 367 -14.80 19.76 4.52
C THR A 367 -15.26 20.18 3.13
N HIS A 368 -15.17 19.29 2.14
CA HIS A 368 -15.57 19.57 0.77
C HIS A 368 -17.08 19.69 0.60
N VAL A 369 -17.85 18.88 1.32
CA VAL A 369 -19.31 18.97 1.28
C VAL A 369 -19.80 20.31 1.85
N ALA A 370 -19.12 20.85 2.85
CA ALA A 370 -19.49 22.14 3.45
C ALA A 370 -19.36 23.33 2.49
N ASP A 371 -18.44 23.25 1.52
CA ASP A 371 -18.20 24.30 0.52
C ASP A 371 -19.21 24.27 -0.65
N ILE A 372 -20.06 23.24 -0.72
CA ILE A 372 -21.01 23.04 -1.81
C ILE A 372 -22.43 23.23 -1.29
N ALA A 373 -23.21 24.09 -1.95
CA ALA A 373 -24.63 24.22 -1.64
C ALA A 373 -25.37 22.88 -1.93
N PRO A 374 -26.35 22.46 -1.10
CA PRO A 374 -27.05 21.19 -1.31
C PRO A 374 -27.58 20.98 -2.74
N ASP A 375 -28.18 22.01 -3.33
CA ASP A 375 -28.79 21.94 -4.67
C ASP A 375 -27.75 21.75 -5.79
N ASP A 376 -26.53 22.25 -5.59
CA ASP A 376 -25.42 22.13 -6.55
C ASP A 376 -24.62 20.82 -6.38
N TYR A 377 -24.82 20.11 -5.26
CA TYR A 377 -24.02 18.95 -4.89
C TYR A 377 -23.98 17.87 -5.97
N ALA A 378 -25.14 17.50 -6.53
CA ALA A 378 -25.21 16.48 -7.58
C ALA A 378 -24.50 16.90 -8.88
N LYS A 379 -24.42 18.21 -9.16
CA LYS A 379 -23.71 18.74 -10.34
C LYS A 379 -22.20 18.70 -10.10
N ALA A 380 -21.75 19.22 -8.96
CA ALA A 380 -20.34 19.20 -8.55
C ALA A 380 -19.78 17.76 -8.52
N PHE A 381 -20.56 16.80 -8.03
CA PHE A 381 -20.18 15.39 -7.98
C PHE A 381 -19.90 14.81 -9.38
N LEU A 382 -20.79 15.05 -10.34
CA LEU A 382 -20.60 14.59 -11.71
C LEU A 382 -19.43 15.30 -12.41
N GLU A 383 -19.22 16.58 -12.12
CA GLU A 383 -18.08 17.33 -12.65
C GLU A 383 -16.75 16.78 -12.12
N ALA A 384 -16.67 16.43 -10.84
CA ALA A 384 -15.50 15.80 -10.22
C ALA A 384 -15.19 14.42 -10.84
N LEU A 385 -16.21 13.59 -11.10
CA LEU A 385 -16.04 12.32 -11.82
C LEU A 385 -15.62 12.51 -13.27
N SER A 386 -16.05 13.60 -13.92
CA SER A 386 -15.69 13.92 -15.30
C SER A 386 -14.26 14.50 -15.40
N HIS A 387 -13.79 15.22 -14.39
CA HIS A 387 -12.50 15.92 -14.38
C HIS A 387 -11.71 15.71 -13.06
N PRO A 388 -11.28 14.47 -12.75
CA PRO A 388 -10.62 14.17 -11.49
C PRO A 388 -9.28 14.92 -11.28
N HIS A 389 -8.64 15.43 -12.34
CA HIS A 389 -7.42 16.26 -12.26
C HIS A 389 -7.70 17.71 -11.82
N ARG A 390 -8.83 18.30 -12.23
CA ARG A 390 -9.21 19.69 -11.87
C ARG A 390 -9.48 19.87 -10.38
N LEU A 391 -9.81 18.77 -9.71
CA LEU A 391 -10.02 18.68 -8.27
C LEU A 391 -8.82 19.24 -7.50
N TRP A 392 -7.63 18.75 -7.84
CA TRP A 392 -6.38 19.15 -7.22
C TRP A 392 -5.90 20.48 -7.74
N ASP A 393 -6.06 20.76 -9.04
CA ASP A 393 -5.64 22.04 -9.61
C ASP A 393 -6.33 23.24 -8.96
N THR A 394 -7.64 23.15 -8.77
CA THR A 394 -8.40 24.22 -8.13
C THR A 394 -7.97 24.38 -6.68
N ALA A 395 -7.96 23.30 -5.89
CA ALA A 395 -7.58 23.36 -4.48
C ALA A 395 -6.13 23.85 -4.30
N PHE A 396 -5.20 23.36 -5.11
CA PHE A 396 -3.79 23.70 -5.07
C PHE A 396 -3.52 25.18 -5.39
N ARG A 397 -4.18 25.72 -6.42
CA ARG A 397 -4.00 27.13 -6.84
C ARG A 397 -4.46 28.13 -5.78
N HIS A 398 -5.42 27.76 -4.93
CA HIS A 398 -5.91 28.61 -3.85
C HIS A 398 -5.04 28.53 -2.57
N LEU A 399 -4.09 27.60 -2.49
CA LEU A 399 -3.19 27.50 -1.36
C LEU A 399 -2.24 28.72 -1.28
N PRO A 400 -1.89 29.16 -0.05
CA PRO A 400 -0.79 30.10 0.14
C PRO A 400 0.51 29.60 -0.50
N ARG A 401 1.36 30.50 -1.01
CA ARG A 401 2.63 30.14 -1.65
C ARG A 401 3.52 29.27 -0.77
N LYS A 402 3.60 29.58 0.52
CA LYS A 402 4.30 28.74 1.50
C LYS A 402 3.83 27.29 1.53
N CYS A 403 2.53 27.04 1.37
CA CYS A 403 1.96 25.70 1.33
C CYS A 403 2.28 25.02 -0.01
N GLN A 404 2.19 25.74 -1.13
CA GLN A 404 2.60 25.21 -2.44
C GLN A 404 4.08 24.78 -2.43
N HIS A 405 4.97 25.60 -1.87
CA HIS A 405 6.36 25.25 -1.71
C HIS A 405 6.56 24.01 -0.83
N LEU A 406 5.77 23.82 0.23
CA LEU A 406 5.85 22.60 1.04
C LEU A 406 5.46 21.36 0.24
N LEU A 407 4.46 21.47 -0.62
CA LEU A 407 4.07 20.37 -1.52
C LEU A 407 5.15 20.08 -2.58
N PHE A 408 5.86 21.09 -3.06
CA PHE A 408 7.03 20.90 -3.93
C PHE A 408 8.18 20.20 -3.19
N ALA A 409 8.46 20.64 -1.96
CA ALA A 409 9.46 20.00 -1.11
C ALA A 409 9.13 18.51 -0.90
N LEU A 410 7.88 18.22 -0.54
CA LEU A 410 7.40 16.87 -0.32
C LEU A 410 7.41 16.02 -1.60
N PHE A 411 7.17 16.62 -2.77
CA PHE A 411 7.18 15.92 -4.05
C PHE A 411 8.55 15.33 -4.37
N PHE A 412 9.63 16.10 -4.21
CA PHE A 412 10.99 15.62 -4.46
C PHE A 412 11.64 14.89 -3.27
N CYS A 413 10.89 14.70 -2.17
CA CYS A 413 11.24 13.77 -1.09
C CYS A 413 10.67 12.35 -1.36
N SER A 414 10.93 11.44 -0.42
CA SER A 414 10.39 10.07 -0.45
C SER A 414 8.87 10.01 -0.58
N GLU A 415 8.41 9.15 -1.47
CA GLU A 415 6.99 8.91 -1.78
C GLU A 415 6.19 8.26 -0.64
N TYR A 416 6.88 7.60 0.29
CA TYR A 416 6.26 6.75 1.33
C TYR A 416 6.05 7.45 2.65
N GLY A 417 6.36 8.73 2.68
CA GLY A 417 6.49 9.50 3.88
C GLY A 417 7.95 9.85 4.11
N VAL A 418 8.15 11.10 4.46
CA VAL A 418 9.44 11.67 4.81
C VAL A 418 9.38 12.10 6.27
N ASP A 419 10.48 11.90 7.00
CA ASP A 419 10.60 12.46 8.35
C ASP A 419 10.42 13.99 8.29
N ILE A 420 9.71 14.56 9.26
CA ILE A 420 9.37 15.98 9.27
C ILE A 420 10.62 16.86 9.28
N ASP A 421 11.70 16.44 9.94
CA ASP A 421 12.96 17.21 9.95
C ASP A 421 13.65 17.11 8.59
N ARG A 422 13.61 15.96 7.91
CA ARG A 422 14.08 15.83 6.53
C ARG A 422 13.27 16.70 5.56
N LEU A 423 11.95 16.73 5.71
CA LEU A 423 11.09 17.62 4.92
C LEU A 423 11.40 19.09 5.18
N ARG A 424 11.69 19.45 6.44
CA ARG A 424 12.10 20.81 6.81
C ARG A 424 13.39 21.22 6.08
N VAL A 425 14.40 20.36 6.02
CA VAL A 425 15.65 20.66 5.30
C VAL A 425 15.36 21.03 3.84
N ALA A 426 14.52 20.25 3.16
CA ALA A 426 14.13 20.54 1.78
C ALA A 426 13.32 21.84 1.66
N TYR A 427 12.37 22.05 2.57
CA TYR A 427 11.54 23.26 2.59
C TYR A 427 12.35 24.53 2.84
N ASP A 428 13.23 24.52 3.84
CA ASP A 428 14.04 25.67 4.24
C ASP A 428 15.08 26.04 3.17
N ALA A 429 15.43 25.09 2.31
CA ALA A 429 16.22 25.37 1.11
C ALA A 429 15.38 26.12 0.07
N ILE A 430 14.24 25.54 -0.37
CA ILE A 430 13.49 26.08 -1.51
C ILE A 430 12.62 27.30 -1.17
N HIS A 431 11.98 27.33 0.00
CA HIS A 431 10.96 28.34 0.30
C HIS A 431 11.55 29.76 0.36
N PRO A 432 12.68 30.02 1.05
CA PRO A 432 13.29 31.35 1.05
C PRO A 432 13.86 31.75 -0.31
N PHE A 433 14.32 30.78 -1.11
CA PHE A 433 14.82 31.03 -2.46
C PHE A 433 13.69 31.48 -3.39
N LEU A 434 12.63 30.67 -3.51
CA LEU A 434 11.46 30.99 -4.35
C LEU A 434 10.80 32.29 -3.89
N SER A 435 10.73 32.51 -2.58
CA SER A 435 10.13 33.73 -2.05
C SER A 435 10.91 34.98 -2.42
N ARG A 436 12.25 34.93 -2.41
CA ARG A 436 13.10 36.03 -2.88
C ARG A 436 12.97 36.23 -4.38
N LYS A 437 12.98 35.16 -5.16
CA LYS A 437 12.89 35.22 -6.63
C LYS A 437 11.55 35.80 -7.10
N TYR A 438 10.44 35.39 -6.48
CA TYR A 438 9.09 35.77 -6.88
C TYR A 438 8.47 36.90 -6.03
N GLY A 439 9.24 37.50 -5.13
CA GLY A 439 8.83 38.67 -4.36
C GLY A 439 7.73 38.41 -3.33
N THR A 440 7.69 37.21 -2.73
CA THR A 440 6.72 36.87 -1.68
C THR A 440 7.33 37.02 -0.29
N ALA A 441 6.53 37.51 0.67
CA ALA A 441 6.95 37.52 2.07
C ALA A 441 7.13 36.09 2.58
N HIS A 442 8.12 35.88 3.45
CA HIS A 442 8.35 34.63 4.17
C HIS A 442 8.72 34.92 5.62
N HIS A 443 8.38 34.00 6.52
CA HIS A 443 8.51 34.12 7.96
C HIS A 443 9.11 32.84 8.58
N PRO A 444 9.78 32.94 9.75
CA PRO A 444 10.39 31.78 10.40
C PRO A 444 9.44 30.65 10.78
N LYS A 445 8.12 30.90 10.84
CA LYS A 445 7.08 29.92 11.21
C LYS A 445 6.29 29.36 10.01
N ASP A 446 6.70 29.69 8.79
CA ASP A 446 5.94 29.31 7.60
C ASP A 446 5.89 27.79 7.41
N PHE A 447 6.93 27.05 7.81
CA PHE A 447 6.93 25.59 7.75
C PHE A 447 5.85 24.98 8.64
N GLU A 448 5.79 25.35 9.93
CA GLU A 448 4.81 24.81 10.87
C GLU A 448 3.38 25.22 10.50
N GLU A 449 3.20 26.43 9.99
CA GLU A 449 1.90 26.89 9.50
C GLU A 449 1.48 26.15 8.22
N SER A 450 2.40 25.91 7.29
CA SER A 450 2.13 25.12 6.09
C SER A 450 1.76 23.67 6.42
N LEU A 451 2.44 23.03 7.38
CA LEU A 451 2.06 21.70 7.85
C LEU A 451 0.62 21.68 8.38
N ARG A 452 0.26 22.62 9.27
CA ARG A 452 -1.10 22.71 9.85
C ARG A 452 -2.17 22.98 8.80
N ILE A 453 -1.89 23.82 7.80
CA ILE A 453 -2.85 24.15 6.74
C ILE A 453 -3.07 22.95 5.80
N LEU A 454 -2.02 22.18 5.52
CA LEU A 454 -2.07 21.08 4.56
C LEU A 454 -2.52 19.75 5.18
N GLU A 455 -2.41 19.61 6.51
CA GLU A 455 -2.81 18.43 7.25
C GLU A 455 -4.30 18.11 7.02
N GLY A 456 -4.60 16.86 6.68
CA GLY A 456 -5.95 16.38 6.43
C GLY A 456 -6.51 16.72 5.04
N GLY A 457 -5.94 17.69 4.33
CA GLY A 457 -6.36 18.07 2.97
C GLY A 457 -5.44 17.57 1.85
N PHE A 458 -4.13 17.79 1.99
CA PHE A 458 -3.12 17.42 0.99
C PHE A 458 -2.08 16.43 1.54
N ILE A 459 -1.77 16.54 2.83
CA ILE A 459 -0.79 15.70 3.50
C ILE A 459 -1.41 15.01 4.71
N GLY A 460 -0.98 13.78 4.97
CA GLY A 460 -1.24 13.09 6.23
C GLY A 460 0.01 13.11 7.10
N LEU A 461 -0.16 13.45 8.37
CA LEU A 461 0.90 13.35 9.38
C LEU A 461 0.72 12.06 10.16
N GLY A 462 1.80 11.27 10.29
CA GLY A 462 1.81 10.01 11.02
C GLY A 462 3.08 9.91 11.86
N GLY A 463 2.95 10.03 13.19
CA GLY A 463 4.12 10.12 14.07
C GLY A 463 5.02 11.31 13.71
N GLU A 464 6.28 11.04 13.37
CA GLU A 464 7.27 12.05 12.93
C GLU A 464 7.39 12.12 11.40
N THR A 465 6.43 11.55 10.65
CA THR A 465 6.48 11.49 9.18
C THR A 465 5.33 12.25 8.52
N ALA A 466 5.63 12.87 7.38
CA ALA A 466 4.67 13.53 6.51
C ALA A 466 4.61 12.82 5.15
N ARG A 467 3.41 12.55 4.65
CA ARG A 467 3.17 11.94 3.34
C ARG A 467 2.03 12.63 2.62
N PHE A 468 1.94 12.54 1.30
CA PHE A 468 0.71 12.91 0.61
C PHE A 468 -0.44 12.09 1.16
N ILE A 469 -1.57 12.74 1.43
CA ILE A 469 -2.75 12.04 1.94
C ILE A 469 -3.19 10.97 0.95
N ASN A 470 -2.90 11.18 -0.34
CA ASN A 470 -3.43 10.33 -1.38
C ASN A 470 -2.61 10.42 -2.70
N PRO A 471 -2.26 9.31 -3.40
CA PRO A 471 -1.33 9.32 -4.56
C PRO A 471 -1.63 10.25 -5.75
N SER A 472 -2.90 10.48 -6.12
CA SER A 472 -3.28 11.43 -7.19
C SER A 472 -2.94 12.90 -6.91
N VAL A 473 -2.65 13.29 -5.66
CA VAL A 473 -2.09 14.64 -5.39
C VAL A 473 -0.70 14.72 -6.01
N ARG A 474 0.08 13.65 -5.85
CA ARG A 474 1.41 13.51 -6.44
C ARG A 474 1.31 13.41 -7.96
N ASP A 475 0.33 12.68 -8.51
CA ASP A 475 0.12 12.62 -9.96
C ASP A 475 -0.18 14.02 -10.53
N TYR A 476 -1.04 14.80 -9.87
CA TYR A 476 -1.29 16.19 -10.24
C TYR A 476 -0.01 17.05 -10.18
N LEU A 477 0.75 16.95 -9.08
CA LEU A 477 2.01 17.70 -8.94
C LEU A 477 3.04 17.28 -9.99
N SER A 478 3.06 16.01 -10.40
CA SER A 478 3.96 15.55 -11.45
C SER A 478 3.68 16.23 -12.79
N GLU A 479 2.41 16.52 -13.11
CA GLU A 479 2.06 17.27 -14.32
C GLU A 479 2.31 18.76 -14.13
N TYR A 480 2.01 19.30 -12.94
CA TYR A 480 2.21 20.72 -12.63
C TYR A 480 3.69 21.13 -12.63
N LEU A 481 4.57 20.25 -12.17
CA LEU A 481 6.01 20.49 -12.03
C LEU A 481 6.82 20.17 -13.30
N ASP A 482 6.16 19.70 -14.37
CA ASP A 482 6.76 19.50 -15.70
C ASP A 482 6.96 20.84 -16.43
N ASP A 483 7.66 21.77 -15.75
CA ASP A 483 8.01 23.10 -16.24
C ASP A 483 9.51 23.34 -16.03
N LEU A 484 10.23 23.62 -17.13
CA LEU A 484 11.68 23.79 -17.08
C LEU A 484 12.12 24.95 -16.18
N ALA A 485 11.37 26.06 -16.13
CA ALA A 485 11.78 27.19 -15.30
C ALA A 485 11.70 26.85 -13.81
N MET A 486 10.68 26.08 -13.40
CA MET A 486 10.58 25.54 -12.05
C MET A 486 11.70 24.54 -11.75
N LEU A 487 12.01 23.63 -12.69
CA LEU A 487 13.07 22.64 -12.48
C LEU A 487 14.46 23.25 -12.36
N LEU A 488 14.75 24.31 -13.14
CA LEU A 488 15.99 25.07 -13.00
C LEU A 488 16.09 25.76 -11.63
N ASP A 489 14.96 26.24 -11.08
CA ASP A 489 14.92 26.79 -9.73
C ASP A 489 15.23 25.74 -8.67
N PHE A 490 14.63 24.56 -8.77
CA PHE A 490 14.87 23.47 -7.81
C PHE A 490 16.29 22.92 -7.89
N ALA A 491 16.89 22.89 -9.09
CA ALA A 491 18.27 22.46 -9.29
C ALA A 491 19.29 23.40 -8.63
N SER A 492 18.98 24.70 -8.57
CA SER A 492 19.88 25.71 -8.01
C SER A 492 19.98 25.72 -6.47
N VAL A 493 19.14 24.95 -5.77
CA VAL A 493 19.01 25.01 -4.30
C VAL A 493 19.15 23.65 -3.60
N CYS A 494 19.65 22.63 -4.30
CA CYS A 494 19.71 21.24 -3.85
C CYS A 494 20.01 21.03 -2.36
N PRO A 495 19.00 20.71 -1.53
CA PRO A 495 19.18 20.43 -0.11
C PRO A 495 19.93 19.12 0.14
N THR A 496 19.77 18.14 -0.75
CA THR A 496 20.36 16.80 -0.65
C THR A 496 20.75 16.28 -2.03
N ALA A 497 21.57 15.22 -2.09
CA ALA A 497 21.90 14.57 -3.35
C ALA A 497 20.69 13.81 -3.93
N GLU A 498 19.87 13.20 -3.07
CA GLU A 498 18.60 12.55 -3.41
C GLU A 498 17.66 13.53 -4.09
N TRP A 499 17.49 14.74 -3.54
CA TRP A 499 16.71 15.80 -4.17
C TRP A 499 17.21 16.11 -5.59
N ALA A 500 18.52 16.27 -5.74
CA ALA A 500 19.11 16.59 -7.02
C ALA A 500 18.85 15.50 -8.06
N GLY A 501 18.99 14.22 -7.65
CA GLY A 501 18.60 13.07 -8.45
C GLY A 501 17.13 13.09 -8.84
N LYS A 502 16.22 13.37 -7.90
CA LYS A 502 14.77 13.41 -8.15
C LYS A 502 14.36 14.54 -9.09
N VAL A 503 14.97 15.72 -8.98
CA VAL A 503 14.74 16.83 -9.91
C VAL A 503 15.27 16.48 -11.30
N TRP A 504 16.48 15.93 -11.38
CA TRP A 504 17.09 15.51 -12.64
C TRP A 504 16.24 14.45 -13.36
N GLU A 505 15.85 13.40 -12.65
CA GLU A 505 15.04 12.33 -13.18
C GLU A 505 13.68 12.84 -13.64
N HIS A 506 12.99 13.65 -12.82
CA HIS A 506 11.70 14.23 -13.19
C HIS A 506 11.81 15.06 -14.48
N GLY A 507 12.80 15.95 -14.58
CA GLY A 507 13.01 16.78 -15.75
C GLY A 507 13.44 16.03 -17.01
N THR A 508 13.96 14.79 -16.87
CA THR A 508 14.46 14.00 -18.00
C THR A 508 13.53 12.87 -18.45
N ARG A 509 12.41 12.62 -17.73
CA ARG A 509 11.40 11.61 -18.08
C ARG A 509 10.79 11.79 -19.46
N ASN A 510 10.37 13.03 -19.77
CA ASN A 510 9.91 13.40 -21.09
C ASN A 510 11.14 13.93 -21.84
N ILE A 511 11.78 13.08 -22.66
CA ILE A 511 13.01 13.43 -23.39
C ILE A 511 12.80 14.75 -24.16
N GLY A 512 13.24 15.86 -23.57
CA GLY A 512 13.34 17.15 -24.22
C GLY A 512 14.47 17.13 -25.23
N ALA A 513 14.53 18.14 -26.12
CA ALA A 513 15.67 18.33 -27.01
C ALA A 513 16.99 18.29 -26.20
N PRO A 514 18.13 17.81 -26.73
CA PRO A 514 19.40 17.70 -26.00
C PRO A 514 19.80 18.98 -25.24
N SER A 515 19.46 20.17 -25.77
CA SER A 515 19.68 21.46 -25.11
C SER A 515 18.93 21.65 -23.79
N TYR A 516 17.85 20.92 -23.55
CA TYR A 516 17.11 20.90 -22.29
C TYR A 516 17.96 20.27 -21.19
N LYS A 517 18.52 19.08 -21.44
CA LYS A 517 19.28 18.31 -20.46
C LYS A 517 20.54 19.04 -20.03
N SER A 518 21.29 19.59 -20.98
CA SER A 518 22.48 20.40 -20.69
C SER A 518 22.14 21.60 -19.81
N ARG A 519 21.02 22.30 -20.09
CA ARG A 519 20.59 23.45 -19.27
C ARG A 519 20.21 23.05 -17.86
N LEU A 520 19.50 21.94 -17.69
CA LEU A 520 19.12 21.43 -16.38
C LEU A 520 20.35 20.97 -15.58
N ALA A 521 21.26 20.22 -16.21
CA ALA A 521 22.51 19.78 -15.61
C ALA A 521 23.35 20.99 -15.12
N LEU A 522 23.54 22.01 -15.97
CA LEU A 522 24.26 23.23 -15.61
C LEU A 522 23.63 23.99 -14.43
N ALA A 523 22.33 23.85 -14.17
CA ALA A 523 21.70 24.50 -13.02
C ALA A 523 22.11 23.89 -11.67
N PHE A 524 22.65 22.66 -11.66
CA PHE A 524 23.19 22.03 -10.45
C PHE A 524 24.62 22.44 -10.13
N ILE A 525 25.30 23.17 -11.01
CA ILE A 525 26.76 23.36 -10.95
C ILE A 525 27.26 24.02 -9.66
N ASP A 526 26.46 24.91 -9.09
CA ASP A 526 26.81 25.62 -7.85
C ASP A 526 26.48 24.78 -6.60
N THR A 527 25.70 23.70 -6.74
CA THR A 527 25.28 22.84 -5.63
C THR A 527 26.11 21.57 -5.51
N ILE A 528 26.76 21.10 -6.58
CA ILE A 528 27.58 19.88 -6.55
C ILE A 528 28.72 19.87 -5.51
N PRO A 529 29.37 20.99 -5.12
CA PRO A 529 30.40 20.95 -4.08
C PRO A 529 29.86 20.48 -2.72
N ALA A 530 28.56 20.61 -2.47
CA ALA A 530 27.92 20.11 -1.25
C ALA A 530 27.91 18.57 -1.19
N PHE A 531 27.94 17.86 -2.32
CA PHE A 531 27.87 16.39 -2.36
C PHE A 531 29.03 15.73 -1.61
N LEU A 532 30.19 16.41 -1.54
CA LEU A 532 31.37 15.97 -0.80
C LEU A 532 31.18 16.01 0.73
N ARG A 533 30.09 16.62 1.23
CA ARG A 533 29.84 16.84 2.66
C ARG A 533 28.48 16.34 3.13
N LEU A 534 27.54 16.11 2.21
CA LEU A 534 26.21 15.63 2.54
C LEU A 534 26.29 14.20 3.11
N PRO A 535 25.77 13.94 4.31
CA PRO A 535 25.78 12.60 4.89
C PRO A 535 24.81 11.69 4.12
N VAL A 536 25.18 10.42 4.00
CA VAL A 536 24.32 9.31 3.54
C VAL A 536 23.62 8.67 4.74
N TRP A 537 24.29 8.60 5.89
CA TRP A 537 23.80 7.91 7.08
C TRP A 537 23.48 8.88 8.23
N SER A 538 22.47 8.52 9.02
CA SER A 538 22.15 9.17 10.30
C SER A 538 21.80 8.13 11.36
N THR A 539 22.00 8.46 12.64
CA THR A 539 21.54 7.63 13.75
C THR A 539 20.04 7.80 13.96
N ARG A 540 19.29 6.70 14.12
CA ARG A 540 17.85 6.77 14.39
C ARG A 540 17.59 7.38 15.77
N LYS A 541 16.70 8.38 15.86
CA LYS A 541 16.36 9.07 17.12
C LYS A 541 15.92 8.12 18.24
N ARG A 542 15.12 7.10 17.90
CA ARG A 542 14.55 6.14 18.86
C ARG A 542 15.44 4.92 19.14
N SER A 543 16.49 4.75 18.33
CA SER A 543 17.41 3.63 18.40
C SER A 543 18.81 4.13 18.04
N PRO A 544 19.53 4.78 18.97
CA PRO A 544 20.82 5.42 18.65
C PRO A 544 21.91 4.45 18.15
N LEU A 545 21.72 3.15 18.37
CA LEU A 545 22.58 2.07 17.89
C LEU A 545 22.25 1.61 16.46
N SER A 546 21.18 2.12 15.84
CA SER A 546 20.85 1.80 14.45
C SER A 546 21.00 3.02 13.56
N LEU A 547 21.51 2.75 12.35
CA LEU A 547 21.65 3.74 11.31
C LEU A 547 20.41 3.72 10.39
N GLU A 548 20.17 4.84 9.73
CA GLU A 548 19.21 4.98 8.65
C GLU A 548 19.85 5.75 7.50
N VAL A 549 19.43 5.40 6.27
CA VAL A 549 19.85 6.10 5.06
C VAL A 549 19.00 7.36 4.93
N ILE A 550 19.67 8.52 4.86
CA ILE A 550 19.04 9.84 4.79
C ILE A 550 19.33 10.59 3.49
N ASP A 551 20.12 10.02 2.59
CA ASP A 551 20.44 10.62 1.29
C ASP A 551 20.90 9.56 0.28
N MET A 552 21.12 9.97 -0.97
CA MET A 552 21.61 9.15 -2.09
C MET A 552 22.98 8.52 -1.80
N ALA A 553 23.14 7.25 -2.23
CA ALA A 553 24.37 6.48 -2.13
C ALA A 553 25.56 7.16 -2.84
N GLN A 554 26.78 6.88 -2.41
CA GLN A 554 27.97 7.53 -2.95
C GLN A 554 28.21 7.14 -4.41
N SER A 555 28.03 5.86 -4.74
CA SER A 555 28.13 5.36 -6.11
C SER A 555 27.12 6.04 -7.05
N GLU A 556 25.91 6.30 -6.57
CA GLU A 556 24.85 6.99 -7.33
C GLU A 556 25.19 8.46 -7.55
N ARG A 557 25.78 9.13 -6.55
CA ARG A 557 26.28 10.50 -6.70
C ARG A 557 27.38 10.60 -7.76
N ILE A 558 28.34 9.67 -7.75
CA ILE A 558 29.43 9.62 -8.75
C ILE A 558 28.82 9.47 -10.15
N ARG A 559 27.93 8.48 -10.33
CA ARG A 559 27.26 8.23 -11.61
C ARG A 559 26.43 9.43 -12.08
N LEU A 560 25.72 10.10 -11.18
CA LEU A 560 24.90 11.27 -11.49
C LEU A 560 25.77 12.44 -11.98
N LEU A 561 26.89 12.70 -11.29
CA LEU A 561 27.86 13.72 -11.69
C LEU A 561 28.44 13.42 -13.07
N LEU A 562 28.86 12.18 -13.33
CA LEU A 562 29.37 11.77 -14.65
C LEU A 562 28.31 11.94 -15.76
N SER A 563 27.05 11.62 -15.45
CA SER A 563 25.93 11.81 -16.39
C SER A 563 25.70 13.30 -16.70
N TRP A 564 25.82 14.18 -15.72
CA TRP A 564 25.75 15.64 -15.94
C TRP A 564 26.96 16.18 -16.71
N GLY A 565 28.15 15.64 -16.46
CA GLY A 565 29.35 15.92 -17.25
C GLY A 565 29.17 15.56 -18.72
N ALA A 566 28.55 14.41 -19.02
CA ALA A 566 28.30 13.96 -20.39
C ALA A 566 27.37 14.90 -21.16
N GLU A 567 26.37 15.47 -20.48
CA GLU A 567 25.38 16.35 -21.09
C GLU A 567 25.87 17.81 -21.25
N THR A 568 26.96 18.22 -20.58
CA THR A 568 27.41 19.63 -20.53
C THR A 568 28.85 19.87 -20.96
N SER A 569 29.70 18.84 -20.90
CA SER A 569 31.16 18.92 -21.05
C SER A 569 31.84 19.87 -20.03
N ASP A 570 31.20 20.21 -18.91
CA ASP A 570 31.79 21.01 -17.84
C ASP A 570 32.64 20.13 -16.90
N SER A 571 33.94 20.43 -16.80
CA SER A 571 34.90 19.59 -16.06
C SER A 571 34.62 19.50 -14.56
N ARG A 572 33.90 20.47 -13.98
CA ARG A 572 33.62 20.51 -12.53
C ARG A 572 32.82 19.31 -12.06
N PHE A 573 31.98 18.73 -12.93
CA PHE A 573 31.24 17.50 -12.60
C PHE A 573 32.20 16.32 -12.39
N ALA A 574 33.11 16.09 -13.34
CA ALA A 574 34.11 15.03 -13.25
C ALA A 574 35.13 15.27 -12.12
N GLU A 575 35.54 16.52 -11.89
CA GLU A 575 36.40 16.89 -10.74
C GLU A 575 35.74 16.53 -9.41
N THR A 576 34.43 16.82 -9.27
CA THR A 576 33.66 16.48 -8.06
C THR A 576 33.45 14.98 -7.94
N ALA A 577 33.20 14.28 -9.07
CA ALA A 577 33.08 12.82 -9.09
C ALA A 577 34.38 12.14 -8.63
N LEU A 578 35.54 12.61 -9.09
CA LEU A 578 36.85 12.12 -8.64
C LEU A 578 37.09 12.38 -7.15
N ALA A 579 36.77 13.58 -6.68
CA ALA A 579 36.91 13.93 -5.27
C ALA A 579 36.06 13.03 -4.39
N LEU A 580 34.83 12.72 -4.82
CA LEU A 580 33.93 11.83 -4.11
C LEU A 580 34.40 10.37 -4.17
N ALA A 581 34.88 9.91 -5.34
CA ALA A 581 35.41 8.56 -5.52
C ALA A 581 36.56 8.26 -4.55
N ARG A 582 37.50 9.20 -4.41
CA ARG A 582 38.66 9.10 -3.51
C ARG A 582 38.32 9.26 -2.03
N LYS A 583 37.37 10.12 -1.73
CA LYS A 583 37.03 10.47 -0.35
C LYS A 583 35.52 10.72 -0.24
N PRO A 584 34.73 9.65 -0.09
CA PRO A 584 33.30 9.79 0.09
C PRO A 584 32.99 10.53 1.41
N SER A 585 31.83 11.19 1.49
CA SER A 585 31.43 11.95 2.68
C SER A 585 31.22 11.07 3.91
N ASP A 586 30.79 9.83 3.67
CA ASP A 586 30.67 8.71 4.60
C ASP A 586 31.37 7.48 3.97
N HIS A 587 31.49 6.37 4.69
CA HIS A 587 32.01 5.12 4.11
C HIS A 587 31.11 4.58 2.99
N TYR A 588 31.70 3.92 2.00
CA TYR A 588 30.96 3.08 1.06
C TYR A 588 30.29 1.94 1.82
N SER A 589 29.05 1.63 1.46
CA SER A 589 28.31 0.51 1.99
C SER A 589 28.25 -0.58 0.94
N ILE A 590 28.61 -1.81 1.29
CA ILE A 590 28.52 -2.99 0.40
C ILE A 590 27.12 -3.07 -0.20
N TRP A 591 26.12 -2.83 0.63
CA TRP A 591 24.73 -2.97 0.29
C TRP A 591 24.16 -1.82 -0.57
N LEU A 592 24.65 -0.59 -0.41
CA LEU A 592 24.21 0.55 -1.24
C LEU A 592 25.05 0.70 -2.51
N ASP A 593 26.36 0.54 -2.36
CA ASP A 593 27.37 0.96 -3.31
C ASP A 593 28.07 -0.23 -3.98
N GLY A 594 28.15 -1.41 -3.37
CA GLY A 594 29.02 -2.51 -3.82
C GLY A 594 28.86 -2.91 -5.29
N GLU A 595 27.68 -3.38 -5.68
CA GLU A 595 27.38 -3.72 -7.08
C GLU A 595 27.48 -2.50 -8.00
N ARG A 596 27.00 -1.34 -7.53
CA ARG A 596 26.95 -0.11 -8.35
C ARG A 596 28.33 0.45 -8.63
N LEU A 597 29.28 0.33 -7.72
CA LEU A 597 30.67 0.74 -7.95
C LEU A 597 31.29 -0.09 -9.06
N VAL A 598 31.03 -1.41 -9.08
CA VAL A 598 31.49 -2.28 -10.18
C VAL A 598 30.86 -1.85 -11.51
N GLN A 599 29.55 -1.58 -11.53
CA GLN A 599 28.86 -1.07 -12.71
C GLN A 599 29.43 0.28 -13.18
N VAL A 600 29.68 1.22 -12.26
CA VAL A 600 30.25 2.53 -12.64
C VAL A 600 31.69 2.36 -13.15
N ALA A 601 32.50 1.46 -12.57
CA ALA A 601 33.84 1.16 -13.07
C ALA A 601 33.82 0.63 -14.51
N GLU A 602 32.83 -0.22 -14.83
CA GLU A 602 32.59 -0.72 -16.19
C GLU A 602 32.12 0.40 -17.13
N GLU A 603 31.10 1.17 -16.75
CA GLU A 603 30.55 2.27 -17.55
C GLU A 603 31.58 3.36 -17.86
N VAL A 604 32.52 3.60 -16.95
CA VAL A 604 33.63 4.54 -17.11
C VAL A 604 34.64 4.08 -18.18
N CYS A 605 34.67 2.78 -18.51
CA CYS A 605 35.53 2.24 -19.57
C CYS A 605 34.91 2.36 -20.97
N ASP A 606 33.60 2.57 -21.05
CA ASP A 606 32.86 2.62 -22.29
C ASP A 606 32.47 4.08 -22.64
N PRO A 607 33.06 4.65 -23.71
CA PRO A 607 32.77 6.02 -24.15
C PRO A 607 31.29 6.28 -24.44
N ASP A 608 30.48 5.26 -24.71
CA ASP A 608 29.05 5.44 -25.01
C ASP A 608 28.22 5.85 -23.79
N TYR A 609 28.72 5.64 -22.56
CA TYR A 609 27.98 5.98 -21.33
C TYR A 609 28.17 7.44 -20.89
N PHE A 610 29.42 7.90 -20.80
CA PHE A 610 29.74 9.23 -20.26
C PHE A 610 30.45 10.15 -21.27
N GLY A 611 30.75 9.67 -22.48
CA GLY A 611 31.56 10.39 -23.45
C GLY A 611 32.99 10.63 -22.97
N ASP A 612 33.70 11.52 -23.66
CA ASP A 612 35.06 11.92 -23.27
C ASP A 612 35.02 12.85 -22.04
N GLN A 613 35.22 12.27 -20.86
CA GLN A 613 35.31 12.99 -19.59
C GLN A 613 36.76 13.16 -19.13
N PRO A 614 37.11 14.29 -18.48
CA PRO A 614 38.40 14.43 -17.83
C PRO A 614 38.46 13.50 -16.60
N PHE A 615 39.67 13.06 -16.25
CA PHE A 615 39.95 12.22 -15.07
C PHE A 615 39.30 10.84 -15.04
N ILE A 616 38.78 10.34 -16.17
CA ILE A 616 37.99 9.10 -16.23
C ILE A 616 38.79 7.88 -15.71
N LEU A 617 40.10 7.83 -15.98
CA LEU A 617 40.99 6.77 -15.50
C LEU A 617 41.26 6.87 -13.99
N GLU A 618 41.45 8.09 -13.47
CA GLU A 618 41.65 8.31 -12.04
C GLU A 618 40.37 8.03 -11.23
N ILE A 619 39.20 8.32 -11.81
CA ILE A 619 37.90 7.97 -11.22
C ILE A 619 37.76 6.46 -11.16
N ARG A 620 38.05 5.75 -12.26
CA ARG A 620 38.06 4.28 -12.29
C ARG A 620 38.95 3.69 -11.20
N ALA A 621 40.20 4.14 -11.10
CA ALA A 621 41.15 3.61 -10.13
C ALA A 621 40.65 3.79 -8.68
N ALA A 622 40.07 4.95 -8.36
CA ALA A 622 39.51 5.21 -7.03
C ALA A 622 38.27 4.35 -6.72
N ILE A 623 37.43 4.07 -7.74
CA ILE A 623 36.28 3.18 -7.60
C ILE A 623 36.74 1.74 -7.39
N GLU A 624 37.73 1.26 -8.14
CA GLU A 624 38.27 -0.09 -8.00
C GLU A 624 38.92 -0.30 -6.61
N GLU A 625 39.65 0.70 -6.09
CA GLU A 625 40.17 0.69 -4.71
C GLU A 625 39.03 0.55 -3.68
N ALA A 626 37.93 1.31 -3.87
CA ALA A 626 36.76 1.19 -3.00
C ALA A 626 36.08 -0.19 -3.09
N VAL A 627 36.00 -0.80 -4.27
CA VAL A 627 35.46 -2.16 -4.45
C VAL A 627 36.31 -3.19 -3.70
N ILE A 628 37.64 -3.07 -3.77
CA ILE A 628 38.57 -3.94 -3.04
C ILE A 628 38.34 -3.82 -1.52
N ASP A 629 38.28 -2.58 -1.01
CA ASP A 629 37.99 -2.33 0.41
C ASP A 629 36.65 -2.98 0.83
N LEU A 630 35.60 -2.90 0.01
CA LEU A 630 34.32 -3.54 0.30
C LEU A 630 34.40 -5.08 0.33
N LEU A 631 35.17 -5.68 -0.58
CA LEU A 631 35.40 -7.13 -0.62
C LEU A 631 36.14 -7.62 0.64
N ASP A 632 37.04 -6.80 1.18
CA ASP A 632 37.75 -7.12 2.43
C ASP A 632 36.82 -7.17 3.64
N PHE A 633 35.62 -6.59 3.59
CA PHE A 633 34.66 -6.57 4.71
C PHE A 633 33.31 -7.27 4.44
N VAL A 634 33.06 -7.89 3.28
CA VAL A 634 31.83 -8.69 3.06
C VAL A 634 31.75 -9.86 4.01
N THR A 635 30.66 -9.91 4.76
CA THR A 635 30.29 -11.04 5.61
C THR A 635 29.07 -11.79 5.05
N ALA A 636 28.11 -11.08 4.45
CA ALA A 636 26.89 -11.67 3.90
C ALA A 636 27.14 -12.34 2.53
N SER A 637 26.73 -13.61 2.39
CA SER A 637 26.89 -14.37 1.15
C SER A 637 26.14 -13.79 -0.04
N ASP A 638 24.96 -13.23 0.20
CA ASP A 638 24.09 -12.69 -0.85
C ASP A 638 24.69 -11.40 -1.44
N ASP A 639 25.41 -10.63 -0.63
CA ASP A 639 26.12 -9.42 -1.06
C ASP A 639 27.39 -9.80 -1.82
N LEU A 640 28.14 -10.80 -1.34
CA LEU A 640 29.28 -11.33 -2.07
C LEU A 640 28.88 -11.95 -3.42
N GLU A 641 27.77 -12.68 -3.50
CA GLU A 641 27.26 -13.22 -4.78
C GLU A 641 26.96 -12.09 -5.76
N ARG A 642 26.33 -11.01 -5.30
CA ARG A 642 26.04 -9.84 -6.13
C ARG A 642 27.31 -9.18 -6.64
N MET A 643 28.28 -8.94 -5.76
CA MET A 643 29.58 -8.40 -6.16
C MET A 643 30.32 -9.34 -7.14
N ALA A 644 30.31 -10.65 -6.87
CA ALA A 644 30.92 -11.66 -7.73
C ALA A 644 30.31 -11.65 -9.13
N ASN A 645 28.98 -11.65 -9.23
CA ASN A 645 28.27 -11.60 -10.51
C ASN A 645 28.58 -10.31 -11.27
N ALA A 646 28.62 -9.16 -10.58
CA ALA A 646 28.95 -7.89 -11.21
C ALA A 646 30.40 -7.86 -11.72
N ILE A 647 31.35 -8.39 -10.95
CA ILE A 647 32.77 -8.45 -11.32
C ILE A 647 33.01 -9.41 -12.49
N GLU A 648 32.38 -10.60 -12.47
CA GLU A 648 32.43 -11.56 -13.57
C GLU A 648 31.77 -11.00 -14.84
N HIS A 649 30.67 -10.26 -14.70
CA HIS A 649 30.02 -9.58 -15.82
C HIS A 649 30.92 -8.52 -16.45
N ALA A 650 31.52 -7.67 -15.61
CA ALA A 650 32.45 -6.64 -16.06
C ALA A 650 33.70 -7.24 -16.73
N GLY A 651 34.08 -8.47 -16.39
CA GLY A 651 35.15 -9.20 -17.08
C GLY A 651 36.47 -8.43 -17.07
N GLU A 652 37.04 -8.16 -18.25
CA GLU A 652 38.30 -7.40 -18.41
C GLU A 652 38.15 -5.90 -18.13
N SER A 653 36.92 -5.39 -17.98
CA SER A 653 36.65 -3.97 -17.68
C SER A 653 37.03 -3.57 -16.25
N VAL A 654 37.24 -4.52 -15.35
CA VAL A 654 37.82 -4.29 -14.01
C VAL A 654 39.27 -4.76 -13.94
N SER A 655 40.05 -4.27 -12.98
CA SER A 655 41.45 -4.66 -12.79
C SER A 655 41.66 -6.08 -12.23
N ASP A 656 42.87 -6.61 -12.41
CA ASP A 656 43.26 -7.92 -11.85
C ASP A 656 43.27 -7.90 -10.32
N GLU A 657 43.54 -6.74 -9.72
CA GLU A 657 43.49 -6.51 -8.27
C GLU A 657 42.08 -6.72 -7.71
N VAL A 658 41.04 -6.19 -8.39
CA VAL A 658 39.63 -6.41 -8.01
C VAL A 658 39.26 -7.89 -8.12
N ARG A 659 39.65 -8.56 -9.22
CA ARG A 659 39.40 -10.00 -9.40
C ARG A 659 40.11 -10.83 -8.32
N HIS A 660 41.33 -10.45 -7.94
CA HIS A 660 42.06 -11.12 -6.87
C HIS A 660 41.39 -10.95 -5.51
N ALA A 661 40.97 -9.72 -5.17
CA ALA A 661 40.23 -9.43 -3.93
C ALA A 661 38.93 -10.25 -3.85
N LEU A 662 38.23 -10.43 -4.97
CA LEU A 662 37.03 -11.28 -5.04
C LEU A 662 37.35 -12.73 -4.67
N VAL A 663 38.41 -13.29 -5.24
CA VAL A 663 38.86 -14.67 -4.92
C VAL A 663 39.17 -14.83 -3.44
N VAL A 664 39.83 -13.83 -2.83
CA VAL A 664 40.12 -13.82 -1.39
C VAL A 664 38.82 -13.78 -0.57
N ALA A 665 37.88 -12.89 -0.91
CA ALA A 665 36.60 -12.77 -0.22
C ALA A 665 35.74 -14.05 -0.31
N ILE A 666 35.72 -14.71 -1.47
CA ILE A 666 35.07 -16.01 -1.66
C ILE A 666 35.73 -17.07 -0.79
N THR A 667 37.06 -17.14 -0.78
CA THR A 667 37.78 -18.14 0.02
C THR A 667 37.43 -18.02 1.50
N ARG A 668 37.35 -16.79 2.03
CA ARG A 668 36.95 -16.53 3.43
C ARG A 668 35.56 -17.10 3.78
N GLN A 669 34.58 -17.04 2.86
CA GLN A 669 33.24 -17.61 3.12
C GLN A 669 33.28 -19.13 3.38
N PHE A 670 34.19 -19.85 2.71
CA PHE A 670 34.36 -21.28 2.95
C PHE A 670 35.10 -21.56 4.25
N GLU A 671 36.09 -20.74 4.60
CA GLU A 671 36.85 -20.86 5.85
C GLU A 671 35.97 -20.58 7.09
N GLU A 672 35.05 -19.63 6.99
CA GLU A 672 34.20 -19.17 8.10
C GLU A 672 32.77 -19.75 8.07
N ILE A 673 32.52 -20.78 7.24
CA ILE A 673 31.17 -21.31 6.98
C ILE A 673 30.38 -21.70 8.23
N SER A 674 31.06 -22.22 9.26
CA SER A 674 30.40 -22.65 10.51
C SER A 674 29.88 -21.48 11.34
N GLU A 675 30.59 -20.35 11.34
CA GLU A 675 30.14 -19.13 12.02
C GLU A 675 29.01 -18.45 11.24
N ILE A 676 29.14 -18.40 9.91
CA ILE A 676 28.13 -17.79 9.01
C ILE A 676 26.78 -18.52 9.12
N THR A 677 26.79 -19.86 9.01
CA THR A 677 25.56 -20.66 9.03
C THR A 677 24.85 -20.68 10.37
N ARG A 678 25.59 -20.51 11.48
CA ARG A 678 25.03 -20.46 12.84
C ARG A 678 24.04 -19.31 13.05
N GLY A 679 24.23 -18.20 12.33
CA GLY A 679 23.35 -17.02 12.41
C GLY A 679 22.11 -17.07 11.52
N ILE A 680 21.92 -18.15 10.74
CA ILE A 680 20.82 -18.27 9.77
C ILE A 680 19.73 -19.18 10.34
N ASP A 681 18.51 -18.65 10.46
CA ASP A 681 17.33 -19.30 11.06
C ASP A 681 16.23 -19.63 10.02
N SER A 682 16.60 -19.76 8.75
CA SER A 682 15.69 -20.17 7.67
C SER A 682 16.31 -21.24 6.79
N GLU A 683 15.56 -22.34 6.61
CA GLU A 683 15.95 -23.45 5.75
C GLU A 683 16.13 -22.99 4.31
N SER A 684 15.22 -22.13 3.81
CA SER A 684 15.31 -21.58 2.46
C SER A 684 16.53 -20.68 2.27
N THR A 685 16.94 -19.94 3.30
CA THR A 685 18.12 -19.07 3.25
C THR A 685 19.41 -19.88 3.27
N LEU A 686 19.44 -20.98 4.02
CA LEU A 686 20.55 -21.95 4.01
C LEU A 686 20.64 -22.69 2.67
N GLU A 687 19.50 -23.05 2.07
CA GLU A 687 19.50 -23.68 0.75
C GLU A 687 20.00 -22.70 -0.34
N ASP A 688 19.59 -21.43 -0.28
CA ASP A 688 20.12 -20.39 -1.16
C ASP A 688 21.62 -20.19 -0.92
N HIS A 689 22.07 -20.13 0.34
CA HIS A 689 23.48 -20.02 0.70
C HIS A 689 24.31 -21.20 0.15
N SER A 690 23.78 -22.44 0.22
CA SER A 690 24.42 -23.61 -0.41
C SER A 690 24.62 -23.41 -1.92
N LYS A 691 23.58 -22.92 -2.61
CA LYS A 691 23.65 -22.65 -4.06
C LYS A 691 24.64 -21.53 -4.35
N THR A 692 24.68 -20.49 -3.51
CA THR A 692 25.66 -19.40 -3.62
C THR A 692 27.08 -19.94 -3.48
N LEU A 693 27.36 -20.81 -2.50
CA LEU A 693 28.68 -21.45 -2.37
C LEU A 693 29.03 -22.28 -3.60
N GLU A 694 28.11 -23.09 -4.12
CA GLU A 694 28.33 -23.87 -5.35
C GLU A 694 28.66 -22.99 -6.56
N LYS A 695 28.04 -21.81 -6.67
CA LYS A 695 28.33 -20.84 -7.72
C LYS A 695 29.66 -20.12 -7.55
N LEU A 696 30.03 -19.78 -6.31
CA LEU A 696 31.26 -19.04 -6.01
C LEU A 696 32.52 -19.93 -6.02
N ALA A 697 32.38 -21.21 -5.66
CA ALA A 697 33.47 -22.18 -5.65
C ALA A 697 34.33 -22.22 -6.93
N PRO A 698 33.77 -22.27 -8.16
CA PRO A 698 34.58 -22.28 -9.38
C PRO A 698 35.36 -20.97 -9.60
N ILE A 699 34.81 -19.82 -9.20
CA ILE A 699 35.47 -18.50 -9.35
C ILE A 699 36.77 -18.47 -8.55
N ALA A 700 36.73 -18.91 -7.30
CA ALA A 700 37.90 -18.98 -6.42
C ALA A 700 38.72 -20.27 -6.53
N ARG A 701 38.33 -21.20 -7.43
CA ARG A 701 38.96 -22.53 -7.60
C ARG A 701 39.05 -23.33 -6.30
N VAL A 702 38.00 -23.27 -5.49
CA VAL A 702 37.91 -24.00 -4.22
C VAL A 702 37.87 -25.51 -4.50
N SER A 703 38.57 -26.30 -3.68
CA SER A 703 38.61 -27.76 -3.85
C SER A 703 37.26 -28.41 -3.55
N SER A 704 36.96 -29.53 -4.22
CA SER A 704 35.70 -30.26 -4.03
C SER A 704 35.51 -30.76 -2.59
N GLU A 705 36.59 -31.05 -1.86
CA GLU A 705 36.57 -31.46 -0.46
C GLU A 705 36.09 -30.33 0.47
N VAL A 706 36.58 -29.10 0.23
CA VAL A 706 36.17 -27.92 1.01
C VAL A 706 34.71 -27.55 0.71
N VAL A 707 34.29 -27.62 -0.56
CA VAL A 707 32.88 -27.41 -0.94
C VAL A 707 31.97 -28.43 -0.25
N ALA A 708 32.34 -29.72 -0.25
CA ALA A 708 31.55 -30.77 0.40
C ALA A 708 31.42 -30.54 1.91
N THR A 709 32.50 -30.10 2.55
CA THR A 709 32.52 -29.78 4.00
C THR A 709 31.60 -28.60 4.31
N ALA A 710 31.65 -27.53 3.51
CA ALA A 710 30.80 -26.36 3.67
C ALA A 710 29.31 -26.70 3.49
N LEU A 711 28.97 -27.45 2.43
CA LEU A 711 27.58 -27.89 2.19
C LEU A 711 27.05 -28.81 3.29
N GLN A 712 27.92 -29.61 3.92
CA GLN A 712 27.51 -30.44 5.06
C GLN A 712 27.20 -29.61 6.31
N ALA A 713 27.96 -28.54 6.58
CA ALA A 713 27.67 -27.62 7.68
C ALA A 713 26.30 -26.96 7.49
N VAL A 714 25.98 -26.52 6.27
CA VAL A 714 24.68 -25.94 5.93
C VAL A 714 23.53 -26.95 6.15
N LYS A 715 23.70 -28.20 5.69
CA LYS A 715 22.70 -29.27 5.89
C LYS A 715 22.43 -29.57 7.36
N ASN A 716 23.47 -29.55 8.19
CA ASN A 716 23.31 -29.77 9.64
C ASN A 716 22.43 -28.67 10.25
N ARG A 717 22.65 -27.39 9.89
CA ARG A 717 21.82 -26.28 10.36
C ARG A 717 20.38 -26.37 9.86
N MET A 718 20.16 -26.78 8.61
CA MET A 718 18.80 -26.99 8.07
C MET A 718 18.05 -28.05 8.88
N ALA A 719 18.72 -29.15 9.25
CA ALA A 719 18.12 -30.20 10.07
C ALA A 719 17.72 -29.69 11.47
N GLU A 720 18.55 -28.86 12.10
CA GLU A 720 18.22 -28.21 13.38
C GLU A 720 16.95 -27.34 13.27
N ILE A 721 16.81 -26.56 12.20
CA ILE A 721 15.62 -25.71 11.99
C ILE A 721 14.37 -26.57 11.74
N ALA A 722 14.49 -27.64 10.96
CA ALA A 722 13.37 -28.51 10.62
C ALA A 722 12.76 -29.21 11.87
N GLU A 723 13.56 -29.47 12.90
CA GLU A 723 13.08 -30.01 14.18
C GLU A 723 12.23 -28.99 14.99
N GLU A 724 12.34 -27.69 14.69
CA GLU A 724 11.64 -26.61 15.40
C GLU A 724 10.36 -26.11 14.68
N VAL A 725 10.17 -26.43 13.39
CA VAL A 725 9.06 -25.92 12.58
C VAL A 725 7.80 -26.77 12.73
N VAL A 726 6.70 -26.15 13.20
CA VAL A 726 5.35 -26.73 13.17
C VAL A 726 4.56 -26.11 12.01
N GLU A 727 4.10 -26.94 11.08
CA GLU A 727 3.27 -26.52 9.95
C GLU A 727 1.86 -26.15 10.42
N GLU A 728 1.42 -24.90 10.19
CA GLU A 728 0.12 -24.41 10.65
C GLU A 728 -0.84 -24.06 9.51
N GLN A 729 -2.13 -24.26 9.75
CA GLN A 729 -3.18 -24.19 8.74
C GLN A 729 -3.52 -22.75 8.31
N ALA A 730 -3.91 -22.60 7.05
CA ALA A 730 -4.36 -21.35 6.43
C ALA A 730 -5.51 -20.68 7.21
N PRO A 731 -5.65 -19.34 7.12
CA PRO A 731 -6.70 -18.66 7.82
C PRO A 731 -8.08 -19.10 7.35
N SER A 732 -8.99 -19.24 8.30
CA SER A 732 -10.31 -19.81 8.11
C SER A 732 -11.37 -18.85 7.55
N VAL A 733 -11.08 -17.55 7.45
CA VAL A 733 -11.99 -16.50 6.98
C VAL A 733 -12.16 -16.52 5.45
N THR A 734 -13.31 -16.90 4.92
CA THR A 734 -13.49 -17.12 3.46
C THR A 734 -13.92 -15.87 2.69
N GLY A 735 -14.52 -14.87 3.35
CA GLY A 735 -14.96 -13.64 2.71
C GLY A 735 -15.99 -13.84 1.58
N THR A 736 -16.76 -14.93 1.62
CA THR A 736 -17.76 -15.27 0.59
C THR A 736 -18.89 -14.25 0.56
N ALA A 737 -18.90 -13.37 -0.44
CA ALA A 737 -20.13 -12.79 -0.95
C ALA A 737 -20.73 -13.83 -1.92
N GLN A 738 -21.97 -14.29 -1.69
CA GLN A 738 -22.66 -15.07 -2.72
C GLN A 738 -22.79 -14.19 -3.98
N GLN A 739 -22.43 -14.74 -5.14
CA GLN A 739 -22.78 -14.11 -6.42
C GLN A 739 -24.30 -14.16 -6.55
N GLU A 740 -24.95 -13.09 -6.12
CA GLU A 740 -26.39 -12.94 -6.29
C GLU A 740 -26.66 -12.49 -7.73
N THR A 741 -27.40 -13.32 -8.45
CA THR A 741 -27.81 -13.12 -9.86
C THR A 741 -28.92 -12.08 -10.04
N ASP A 742 -29.01 -11.11 -9.13
CA ASP A 742 -30.16 -10.21 -9.02
C ASP A 742 -29.98 -8.94 -9.88
N THR A 743 -31.07 -8.45 -10.45
CA THR A 743 -31.12 -7.22 -11.26
C THR A 743 -31.22 -6.00 -10.34
N PHE A 744 -30.10 -5.31 -10.12
CA PHE A 744 -30.05 -4.06 -9.36
C PHE A 744 -30.41 -2.85 -10.25
N ASP A 745 -31.68 -2.47 -10.27
CA ASP A 745 -32.24 -1.41 -11.13
C ASP A 745 -32.18 0.01 -10.49
N ASP A 746 -32.75 1.02 -11.17
CA ASP A 746 -32.73 2.42 -10.71
C ASP A 746 -33.58 2.64 -9.45
N GLN A 747 -34.62 1.82 -9.28
CA GLN A 747 -35.53 1.89 -8.14
C GLN A 747 -34.80 1.37 -6.90
N ALA A 748 -34.28 0.15 -6.99
CA ALA A 748 -33.34 -0.46 -6.06
C ALA A 748 -32.19 0.48 -5.62
N LEU A 749 -31.62 1.22 -6.57
CA LEU A 749 -30.57 2.19 -6.28
C LEU A 749 -31.07 3.36 -5.44
N ARG A 750 -32.21 3.98 -5.79
CA ARG A 750 -32.76 5.10 -5.02
C ARG A 750 -33.12 4.70 -3.60
N ASP A 751 -33.63 3.50 -3.47
CA ASP A 751 -34.23 3.03 -2.24
C ASP A 751 -33.18 2.71 -1.17
N LEU A 752 -32.06 2.09 -1.58
CA LEU A 752 -30.87 1.94 -0.75
C LEU A 752 -30.49 3.26 -0.08
N PHE A 753 -30.46 4.37 -0.83
CA PHE A 753 -30.04 5.69 -0.36
C PHE A 753 -31.12 6.44 0.43
N THR A 754 -32.38 6.09 0.24
CA THR A 754 -33.51 6.71 0.96
C THR A 754 -33.41 6.44 2.46
N SER A 755 -32.85 5.30 2.86
CA SER A 755 -32.56 4.98 4.27
C SER A 755 -31.65 6.03 4.95
N LEU A 756 -30.70 6.63 4.22
CA LEU A 756 -29.80 7.67 4.75
C LEU A 756 -30.47 9.04 4.88
N ALA A 757 -31.50 9.31 4.09
CA ALA A 757 -32.26 10.55 4.16
C ALA A 757 -33.29 10.55 5.31
N LEU A 758 -33.74 9.35 5.73
CA LEU A 758 -34.79 9.16 6.73
C LEU A 758 -34.28 8.80 8.14
N ALA A 759 -33.13 8.12 8.25
CA ALA A 759 -32.39 7.94 9.51
C ALA A 759 -31.79 9.27 9.96
#